data_AF-A0A1H2WNP3-F1
#
_entry.id   AF-A0A1H2WNP3-F1
#
_cell.length_a   1.000
_cell.length_b   1.000
_cell.length_c   1.000
_cell.angle_alpha   90.00
_cell.angle_beta   90.00
_cell.angle_gamma   90.00
#
_symmetry.space_group_name_H-M   'P 1'
#
loop_
_entity.id
_entity.type
_entity.pdbx_description
1 polymer ?
#
loop_
_entity_poly.entity_id
_entity_poly.type
_entity_poly.pdbx_seq_one_letter_code
_entity_poly.pdbx_strand_id
1 'polypeptide(L)'
;MTEQQILKKIDKWNEDDHIQAIIDFIEKLPDESKTTEVLSELGRAYNNLYWLDPSEENEKYLRRAVEVFKYLEEEIGDTESWNYRIGYSYFYLNDIDNARKYLERAPSLSGTQELLHYIALADEKGISLREAVKGGRGEVEYILEDFVKTLKEYAPPMASRLGAPATEQQIERFEQRLGFELPEEFKQLHRTFSGQQGDGPFFGVGQRFLNLDQIEEAQRNIVAFLENHFGGDWQTKQIPEEEFVDEGEVKNQLFNRKWVPFMMQHIEGEKDSYLCFDFDNDEDGIFGQLIGVTPHENLEEYDVSFVFAGLFQWLSATIEGIETGRMAYSEQKDAIEFLSSNFEPAYYDEQEREALETYIKENIGEFDEVFHELVSPDIHCDIYIVKPTPERNYYTLVTGGMGAYHMNIPEDFSGSPFAEMVIHLPATWNIKSEEEKDYWPIRWLKILSRLPIEQDTFLAWGHTVPTGEPLEGTKFTCMLLIGTDDKQGEEAIAKLPTGKEVNFYTIVPLYEQEMLYKLENDSSALLELFSEKDIPYPPVVDVNRPNVCQDYAPMQNTSLLDQVYWAFTQEHFPGLMIFWEAVKDYNSDMENSLNNFNPFGTIFKTPKVKIMYEAWIKSKRELHDFEILANEHLLEGEPDANGLYQALIVSELFSGDGASFGALELLWLIHNTLANKDLGDHIFFEGFDIEGYEEDGTPVLFINCGS
;
A
#
# COMPACT_ATOMS: atom_id res chain seq x y z
N MET A 1 -0.76 34.77 -20.10
CA MET A 1 -1.11 33.65 -19.23
C MET A 1 -0.93 34.13 -17.81
N THR A 2 -1.80 33.74 -16.89
CA THR A 2 -1.54 33.91 -15.46
C THR A 2 -0.41 32.98 -15.04
N GLU A 3 0.22 33.24 -13.89
CA GLU A 3 1.25 32.36 -13.31
C GLU A 3 0.73 30.91 -13.17
N GLN A 4 -0.47 30.74 -12.66
CA GLN A 4 -1.10 29.42 -12.49
C GLN A 4 -1.32 28.69 -13.83
N GLN A 5 -1.66 29.43 -14.91
CA GLN A 5 -1.75 28.86 -16.26
C GLN A 5 -0.38 28.45 -16.81
N ILE A 6 0.69 29.17 -16.44
CA ILE A 6 2.06 28.84 -16.82
C ILE A 6 2.50 27.57 -16.09
N LEU A 7 2.31 27.51 -14.76
CA LEU A 7 2.70 26.38 -13.93
C LEU A 7 1.97 25.09 -14.35
N LYS A 8 0.65 25.12 -14.53
CA LYS A 8 -0.09 23.94 -15.04
C LYS A 8 0.43 23.42 -16.37
N LYS A 9 0.80 24.34 -17.28
CA LYS A 9 1.37 23.94 -18.57
C LYS A 9 2.75 23.30 -18.42
N ILE A 10 3.53 23.76 -17.46
CA ILE A 10 4.83 23.16 -17.12
C ILE A 10 4.62 21.78 -16.51
N ASP A 11 3.68 21.63 -15.57
CA ASP A 11 3.39 20.35 -14.92
C ASP A 11 2.94 19.31 -15.94
N LYS A 12 2.04 19.67 -16.87
CA LYS A 12 1.60 18.81 -17.97
C LYS A 12 2.76 18.32 -18.83
N TRP A 13 3.64 19.22 -19.28
CA TRP A 13 4.83 18.81 -20.03
C TRP A 13 5.83 18.01 -19.20
N ASN A 14 5.84 18.17 -17.88
CA ASN A 14 6.70 17.39 -17.01
C ASN A 14 6.18 15.96 -16.85
N GLU A 15 4.86 15.77 -16.78
CA GLU A 15 4.20 14.46 -16.78
C GLU A 15 4.44 13.70 -18.10
N ASP A 16 4.43 14.40 -19.24
CA ASP A 16 4.63 13.78 -20.56
C ASP A 16 6.11 13.62 -20.96
N ASP A 17 7.06 13.81 -20.04
CA ASP A 17 8.50 13.85 -20.31
C ASP A 17 8.94 14.85 -21.41
N HIS A 18 8.11 15.85 -21.70
CA HIS A 18 8.38 16.95 -22.64
C HIS A 18 9.29 18.04 -22.05
N ILE A 19 10.36 17.64 -21.37
CA ILE A 19 11.21 18.52 -20.56
C ILE A 19 11.85 19.66 -21.37
N GLN A 20 12.26 19.40 -22.61
CA GLN A 20 12.83 20.43 -23.48
C GLN A 20 11.80 21.52 -23.82
N ALA A 21 10.52 21.17 -23.93
CA ALA A 21 9.45 22.13 -24.24
C ALA A 21 9.23 23.11 -23.08
N ILE A 22 9.36 22.63 -21.83
CA ILE A 22 9.29 23.46 -20.61
C ILE A 22 10.36 24.54 -20.64
N ILE A 23 11.62 24.16 -20.87
CA ILE A 23 12.76 25.09 -20.90
C ILE A 23 12.54 26.13 -22.00
N ASP A 24 12.25 25.66 -23.22
CA ASP A 24 12.00 26.50 -24.39
C ASP A 24 10.87 27.50 -24.17
N PHE A 25 9.83 27.10 -23.44
CA PHE A 25 8.69 27.93 -23.13
C PHE A 25 9.02 28.99 -22.10
N ILE A 26 9.57 28.59 -20.95
CA ILE A 26 9.87 29.52 -19.85
C ILE A 26 10.90 30.56 -20.30
N GLU A 27 11.93 30.16 -21.05
CA GLU A 27 12.95 31.10 -21.52
C GLU A 27 12.37 32.20 -22.43
N LYS A 28 11.35 31.86 -23.23
CA LYS A 28 10.65 32.79 -24.14
C LYS A 28 9.58 33.64 -23.44
N LEU A 29 9.26 33.39 -22.18
CA LEU A 29 8.32 34.23 -21.42
C LEU A 29 8.89 35.64 -21.19
N PRO A 30 8.03 36.67 -21.16
CA PRO A 30 8.41 38.00 -20.69
C PRO A 30 8.91 37.96 -19.25
N ASP A 31 9.84 38.86 -18.87
CA ASP A 31 10.43 38.90 -17.53
C ASP A 31 9.37 39.03 -16.41
N GLU A 32 8.28 39.76 -16.69
CA GLU A 32 7.14 39.95 -15.76
C GLU A 32 6.38 38.64 -15.45
N SER A 33 6.53 37.60 -16.29
CA SER A 33 5.89 36.29 -16.13
C SER A 33 6.85 35.21 -15.61
N LYS A 34 8.12 35.55 -15.39
CA LYS A 34 9.15 34.66 -14.81
C LYS A 34 9.21 34.88 -13.30
N THR A 35 8.12 34.51 -12.64
CA THR A 35 8.02 34.55 -11.18
C THR A 35 8.95 33.53 -10.52
N THR A 36 9.07 33.59 -9.20
CA THR A 36 9.96 32.71 -8.42
C THR A 36 9.58 31.24 -8.58
N GLU A 37 8.30 30.94 -8.60
CA GLU A 37 7.72 29.63 -8.82
C GLU A 37 8.04 29.12 -10.23
N VAL A 38 7.82 29.95 -11.27
CA VAL A 38 8.11 29.60 -12.66
C VAL A 38 9.61 29.39 -12.91
N LEU A 39 10.47 30.19 -12.28
CA LEU A 39 11.92 30.01 -12.37
C LEU A 39 12.40 28.79 -11.58
N SER A 40 11.79 28.48 -10.44
CA SER A 40 12.06 27.24 -9.69
C SER A 40 11.78 26.01 -10.56
N GLU A 41 10.73 26.08 -11.36
CA GLU A 41 10.37 25.06 -12.35
C GLU A 41 11.32 24.99 -13.54
N LEU A 42 11.87 26.11 -14.00
CA LEU A 42 12.97 26.11 -14.98
C LEU A 42 14.20 25.38 -14.45
N GLY A 43 14.56 25.62 -13.19
CA GLY A 43 15.66 24.90 -12.52
C GLY A 43 15.39 23.39 -12.45
N ARG A 44 14.17 22.99 -12.09
CA ARG A 44 13.74 21.58 -12.08
C ARG A 44 13.85 20.95 -13.47
N ALA A 45 13.33 21.62 -14.50
CA ALA A 45 13.39 21.14 -15.88
C ALA A 45 14.84 20.96 -16.37
N TYR A 46 15.76 21.85 -15.99
CA TYR A 46 17.18 21.68 -16.30
C TYR A 46 17.80 20.43 -15.65
N ASN A 47 17.43 20.12 -14.40
CA ASN A 47 17.84 18.86 -13.77
C ASN A 47 17.26 17.67 -14.53
N ASN A 48 15.96 17.67 -14.82
CA ASN A 48 15.29 16.56 -15.52
C ASN A 48 15.86 16.33 -16.93
N LEU A 49 16.25 17.40 -17.64
CA LEU A 49 16.84 17.27 -18.98
C LEU A 49 18.19 16.56 -18.97
N TYR A 50 18.98 16.73 -17.91
CA TYR A 50 20.20 15.94 -17.73
C TYR A 50 19.88 14.44 -17.57
N TRP A 51 18.76 14.09 -16.96
CA TRP A 51 18.40 12.68 -16.72
C TRP A 51 17.88 11.95 -17.93
N LEU A 52 17.27 12.66 -18.88
CA LEU A 52 16.92 12.07 -20.17
C LEU A 52 18.16 11.56 -20.92
N ASP A 53 19.32 12.19 -20.72
CA ASP A 53 20.60 11.74 -21.28
C ASP A 53 21.78 12.16 -20.37
N PRO A 54 22.15 11.33 -19.37
CA PRO A 54 23.15 11.66 -18.35
C PRO A 54 24.57 11.54 -18.91
N SER A 55 25.00 12.56 -19.65
CA SER A 55 26.31 12.64 -20.29
C SER A 55 27.12 13.84 -19.80
N GLU A 56 28.45 13.79 -19.97
CA GLU A 56 29.33 14.94 -19.69
C GLU A 56 28.92 16.19 -20.48
N GLU A 57 28.36 16.02 -21.69
CA GLU A 57 27.88 17.13 -22.51
C GLU A 57 26.66 17.82 -21.87
N ASN A 58 25.78 17.06 -21.23
CA ASN A 58 24.54 17.56 -20.64
C ASN A 58 24.70 18.08 -19.21
N GLU A 59 25.89 17.93 -18.58
CA GLU A 59 26.21 18.62 -17.32
C GLU A 59 26.05 20.15 -17.40
N LYS A 60 26.10 20.72 -18.61
CA LYS A 60 25.79 22.14 -18.84
C LYS A 60 24.40 22.51 -18.30
N TYR A 61 23.42 21.61 -18.35
CA TYR A 61 22.06 21.84 -17.83
C TYR A 61 22.03 21.85 -16.31
N LEU A 62 22.75 20.95 -15.63
CA LEU A 62 22.92 21.01 -14.17
C LEU A 62 23.56 22.33 -13.73
N ARG A 63 24.56 22.84 -14.48
CA ARG A 63 25.15 24.16 -14.20
C ARG A 63 24.15 25.29 -14.38
N ARG A 64 23.27 25.21 -15.39
CA ARG A 64 22.15 26.16 -15.55
C ARG A 64 21.14 26.07 -14.40
N ALA A 65 20.81 24.87 -13.95
CA ALA A 65 19.95 24.66 -12.79
C ALA A 65 20.54 25.35 -11.55
N VAL A 66 21.83 25.15 -11.28
CA VAL A 66 22.55 25.85 -10.19
C VAL A 66 22.50 27.37 -10.36
N GLU A 67 22.71 27.90 -11.57
CA GLU A 67 22.61 29.36 -11.83
C GLU A 67 21.21 29.89 -11.48
N VAL A 68 20.15 29.18 -11.88
CA VAL A 68 18.77 29.54 -11.58
C VAL A 68 18.48 29.46 -10.08
N PHE A 69 18.80 28.34 -9.43
CA PHE A 69 18.57 28.21 -7.98
C PHE A 69 19.37 29.21 -7.17
N LYS A 70 20.59 29.55 -7.57
CA LYS A 70 21.38 30.60 -6.94
C LYS A 70 20.76 31.98 -7.07
N TYR A 71 20.14 32.28 -8.20
CA TYR A 71 19.39 33.51 -8.37
C TYR A 71 18.19 33.59 -7.41
N LEU A 72 17.54 32.46 -7.12
CA LEU A 72 16.38 32.37 -6.23
C LEU A 72 16.75 32.23 -4.72
N GLU A 73 18.04 32.15 -4.38
CA GLU A 73 18.51 31.85 -3.02
C GLU A 73 18.04 32.88 -1.97
N GLU A 74 17.90 34.16 -2.34
CA GLU A 74 17.43 35.22 -1.42
C GLU A 74 15.94 35.06 -1.05
N GLU A 75 15.12 34.50 -1.95
CA GLU A 75 13.67 34.40 -1.77
C GLU A 75 13.24 33.06 -1.15
N ILE A 76 13.84 31.95 -1.61
CA ILE A 76 13.40 30.59 -1.25
C ILE A 76 14.52 29.69 -0.73
N GLY A 77 15.73 30.22 -0.47
CA GLY A 77 16.92 29.45 -0.05
C GLY A 77 16.81 28.71 1.29
N ASP A 78 15.78 29.02 2.08
CA ASP A 78 15.47 28.35 3.34
C ASP A 78 14.42 27.24 3.21
N THR A 79 13.82 27.06 2.02
CA THR A 79 12.85 25.98 1.78
C THR A 79 13.57 24.66 1.51
N GLU A 80 13.04 23.55 2.02
CA GLU A 80 13.64 22.23 1.81
C GLU A 80 13.61 21.83 0.32
N SER A 81 12.54 22.16 -0.41
CA SER A 81 12.42 21.87 -1.85
C SER A 81 13.51 22.55 -2.68
N TRP A 82 13.85 23.80 -2.38
CA TRP A 82 14.98 24.49 -3.03
C TRP A 82 16.31 23.84 -2.67
N ASN A 83 16.54 23.53 -1.39
CA ASN A 83 17.77 22.89 -0.91
C ASN A 83 17.96 21.50 -1.57
N TYR A 84 16.90 20.72 -1.71
CA TYR A 84 16.92 19.46 -2.45
C TYR A 84 17.31 19.66 -3.92
N ARG A 85 16.59 20.53 -4.65
CA ARG A 85 16.79 20.72 -6.11
C ARG A 85 18.21 21.23 -6.44
N ILE A 86 18.76 22.16 -5.65
CA ILE A 86 20.13 22.62 -5.85
C ILE A 86 21.16 21.58 -5.40
N GLY A 87 20.91 20.88 -4.28
CA GLY A 87 21.77 19.80 -3.78
C GLY A 87 21.90 18.66 -4.78
N TYR A 88 20.79 18.28 -5.40
CA TYR A 88 20.71 17.33 -6.51
C TYR A 88 21.57 17.74 -7.70
N SER A 89 21.50 19.02 -8.08
CA SER A 89 22.31 19.56 -9.18
C SER A 89 23.81 19.42 -8.87
N TYR A 90 24.23 19.75 -7.65
CA TYR A 90 25.62 19.59 -7.21
C TYR A 90 26.05 18.12 -7.11
N PHE A 91 25.14 17.23 -6.70
CA PHE A 91 25.40 15.79 -6.60
C PHE A 91 25.82 15.24 -7.98
N TYR A 92 25.05 15.50 -9.02
CA TYR A 92 25.38 15.01 -10.37
C TYR A 92 26.49 15.79 -11.08
N LEU A 93 26.87 16.95 -10.55
CA LEU A 93 28.10 17.66 -10.91
C LEU A 93 29.34 17.16 -10.15
N ASN A 94 29.18 16.13 -9.31
CA ASN A 94 30.24 15.56 -8.48
C ASN A 94 30.88 16.57 -7.50
N ASP A 95 30.11 17.54 -7.03
CA ASP A 95 30.51 18.53 -6.01
C ASP A 95 29.98 18.08 -4.64
N ILE A 96 30.74 17.17 -3.99
CA ILE A 96 30.35 16.51 -2.75
C ILE A 96 30.07 17.53 -1.63
N ASP A 97 30.92 18.54 -1.47
CA ASP A 97 30.80 19.53 -0.38
C ASP A 97 29.49 20.32 -0.48
N ASN A 98 29.15 20.82 -1.68
CA ASN A 98 27.91 21.56 -1.88
C ASN A 98 26.69 20.64 -1.88
N ALA A 99 26.77 19.45 -2.49
CA ALA A 99 25.68 18.48 -2.48
C ALA A 99 25.28 18.14 -1.05
N ARG A 100 26.26 17.77 -0.21
CA ARG A 100 26.06 17.48 1.22
C ARG A 100 25.44 18.67 1.95
N LYS A 101 26.05 19.85 1.83
CA LYS A 101 25.60 21.09 2.49
C LYS A 101 24.11 21.38 2.26
N TYR A 102 23.63 21.17 1.04
CA TYR A 102 22.25 21.48 0.67
C TYR A 102 21.30 20.32 0.97
N LEU A 103 21.67 19.08 0.69
CA LEU A 103 20.82 17.91 0.97
C LEU A 103 20.58 17.71 2.48
N GLU A 104 21.56 18.02 3.34
CA GLU A 104 21.37 17.99 4.81
C GLU A 104 20.31 18.98 5.31
N ARG A 105 19.91 19.97 4.48
CA ARG A 105 18.84 20.94 4.78
C ARG A 105 17.49 20.57 4.15
N ALA A 106 17.34 19.36 3.60
CA ALA A 106 16.10 18.86 3.03
C ALA A 106 15.71 17.44 3.53
N PRO A 107 15.77 17.17 4.85
CA PRO A 107 15.60 15.82 5.39
C PRO A 107 14.22 15.21 5.16
N SER A 108 13.18 16.02 4.91
CA SER A 108 11.81 15.52 4.69
C SER A 108 11.52 15.10 3.24
N LEU A 109 12.42 15.41 2.29
CA LEU A 109 12.20 15.15 0.87
C LEU A 109 12.60 13.71 0.51
N SER A 110 11.71 13.05 -0.24
CA SER A 110 11.98 11.73 -0.81
C SER A 110 13.26 11.72 -1.65
N GLY A 111 14.10 10.71 -1.44
CA GLY A 111 15.41 10.56 -2.09
C GLY A 111 16.57 11.35 -1.45
N THR A 112 16.33 12.26 -0.50
CA THR A 112 17.44 12.96 0.19
C THR A 112 18.38 11.99 0.89
N GLN A 113 17.81 11.05 1.65
CA GLN A 113 18.57 10.10 2.44
C GLN A 113 19.42 9.18 1.56
N GLU A 114 18.90 8.78 0.40
CA GLU A 114 19.62 7.96 -0.59
C GLU A 114 20.83 8.73 -1.16
N LEU A 115 20.65 9.99 -1.56
CA LEU A 115 21.75 10.81 -2.06
C LEU A 115 22.80 11.09 -0.97
N LEU A 116 22.39 11.31 0.27
CA LEU A 116 23.30 11.45 1.41
C LEU A 116 24.07 10.15 1.69
N HIS A 117 23.42 8.99 1.51
CA HIS A 117 24.07 7.69 1.59
C HIS A 117 25.16 7.53 0.50
N TYR A 118 24.85 7.82 -0.77
CA TYR A 118 25.86 7.78 -1.83
C TYR A 118 27.00 8.77 -1.62
N ILE A 119 26.71 9.94 -1.04
CA ILE A 119 27.74 10.90 -0.64
C ILE A 119 28.66 10.30 0.43
N ALA A 120 28.11 9.67 1.47
CA ALA A 120 28.90 9.01 2.51
C ALA A 120 29.76 7.88 1.93
N LEU A 121 29.18 7.08 1.03
CA LEU A 121 29.86 5.99 0.32
C LEU A 121 31.00 6.50 -0.56
N ALA A 122 30.77 7.59 -1.31
CA ALA A 122 31.77 8.21 -2.17
C ALA A 122 32.96 8.75 -1.36
N ASP A 123 32.69 9.40 -0.22
CA ASP A 123 33.72 9.88 0.70
C ASP A 123 34.50 8.73 1.35
N GLU A 124 33.82 7.67 1.79
CA GLU A 124 34.45 6.50 2.41
C GLU A 124 35.40 5.78 1.42
N LYS A 125 34.96 5.61 0.17
CA LYS A 125 35.71 4.89 -0.87
C LYS A 125 36.67 5.76 -1.68
N GLY A 126 36.55 7.09 -1.60
CA GLY A 126 37.33 8.03 -2.40
C GLY A 126 37.02 7.95 -3.89
N ILE A 127 35.74 7.76 -4.24
CA ILE A 127 35.23 7.62 -5.61
C ILE A 127 34.30 8.78 -5.96
N SER A 128 33.92 8.93 -7.23
CA SER A 128 32.91 9.91 -7.64
C SER A 128 31.49 9.50 -7.21
N LEU A 129 30.59 10.46 -7.08
CA LEU A 129 29.16 10.20 -6.80
C LEU A 129 28.51 9.36 -7.90
N ARG A 130 28.93 9.54 -9.17
CA ARG A 130 28.50 8.67 -10.28
C ARG A 130 28.96 7.22 -10.11
N GLU A 131 30.15 6.99 -9.56
CA GLU A 131 30.62 5.63 -9.28
C GLU A 131 29.92 5.03 -8.07
N ALA A 132 29.61 5.83 -7.05
CA ALA A 132 28.83 5.40 -5.89
C ALA A 132 27.43 4.90 -6.30
N VAL A 133 26.71 5.66 -7.13
CA VAL A 133 25.38 5.28 -7.66
C VAL A 133 25.41 3.99 -8.49
N LYS A 134 26.53 3.68 -9.16
CA LYS A 134 26.65 2.43 -9.93
C LYS A 134 26.67 1.16 -9.08
N GLY A 135 26.81 1.25 -7.76
CA GLY A 135 26.75 0.08 -6.88
C GLY A 135 27.97 -0.85 -6.93
N GLY A 136 29.02 -0.49 -7.67
CA GLY A 136 30.26 -1.27 -7.79
C GLY A 136 30.13 -2.49 -8.71
N ARG A 137 30.89 -3.56 -8.41
CA ARG A 137 30.91 -4.77 -9.25
C ARG A 137 29.56 -5.49 -9.26
N GLY A 138 29.03 -5.71 -10.46
CA GLY A 138 27.71 -6.33 -10.65
C GLY A 138 26.56 -5.47 -10.11
N GLU A 139 26.80 -4.16 -9.90
CA GLU A 139 25.83 -3.18 -9.39
C GLU A 139 25.30 -3.47 -7.98
N VAL A 140 25.89 -4.46 -7.29
CA VAL A 140 25.47 -4.91 -5.95
C VAL A 140 26.61 -4.95 -4.93
N GLU A 141 27.86 -4.71 -5.33
CA GLU A 141 29.03 -4.77 -4.44
C GLU A 141 28.88 -3.86 -3.22
N TYR A 142 28.45 -2.61 -3.43
CA TYR A 142 28.37 -1.64 -2.34
C TYR A 142 27.23 -1.95 -1.38
N ILE A 143 26.04 -2.28 -1.88
CA ILE A 143 24.92 -2.66 -1.02
C ILE A 143 25.16 -3.98 -0.28
N LEU A 144 25.95 -4.90 -0.85
CA LEU A 144 26.41 -6.10 -0.14
C LEU A 144 27.36 -5.77 1.00
N GLU A 145 28.26 -4.79 0.81
CA GLU A 145 29.12 -4.30 1.89
C GLU A 145 28.29 -3.63 2.99
N ASP A 146 27.28 -2.84 2.62
CA ASP A 146 26.34 -2.22 3.57
C ASP A 146 25.55 -3.27 4.32
N PHE A 147 25.00 -4.28 3.66
CA PHE A 147 24.34 -5.40 4.32
C PHE A 147 25.24 -6.06 5.37
N VAL A 148 26.51 -6.34 5.04
CA VAL A 148 27.47 -6.90 5.99
C VAL A 148 27.77 -5.93 7.15
N LYS A 149 27.81 -4.63 6.89
CA LYS A 149 28.03 -3.58 7.90
C LYS A 149 26.82 -3.47 8.84
N THR A 150 25.60 -3.41 8.30
CA THR A 150 24.34 -3.41 9.04
C THR A 150 24.24 -4.66 9.90
N LEU A 151 24.56 -5.85 9.39
CA LEU A 151 24.62 -7.06 10.23
C LEU A 151 25.64 -6.95 11.35
N LYS A 152 26.83 -6.38 11.12
CA LYS A 152 27.84 -6.21 12.19
C LYS A 152 27.37 -5.24 13.28
N GLU A 153 26.52 -4.29 12.94
CA GLU A 153 25.98 -3.29 13.87
C GLU A 153 24.77 -3.82 14.64
N TYR A 154 23.78 -4.37 13.93
CA TYR A 154 22.48 -4.73 14.49
C TYR A 154 22.32 -6.23 14.81
N ALA A 155 23.07 -7.12 14.14
CA ALA A 155 22.99 -8.57 14.32
C ALA A 155 24.37 -9.27 14.26
N PRO A 156 25.34 -8.93 15.15
CA PRO A 156 26.71 -9.45 15.07
C PRO A 156 26.84 -10.98 14.99
N PRO A 157 25.97 -11.78 15.64
CA PRO A 157 25.96 -13.24 15.47
C PRO A 157 25.67 -13.69 14.03
N MET A 158 24.75 -13.01 13.32
CA MET A 158 24.44 -13.30 11.92
C MET A 158 25.58 -12.88 10.99
N ALA A 159 26.22 -11.73 11.24
CA ALA A 159 27.43 -11.34 10.50
C ALA A 159 28.54 -12.41 10.61
N SER A 160 28.72 -13.00 11.79
CA SER A 160 29.70 -14.06 12.03
C SER A 160 29.31 -15.41 11.41
N ARG A 161 28.01 -15.59 11.14
CA ARG A 161 27.44 -16.77 10.48
C ARG A 161 27.66 -16.77 8.97
N LEU A 162 27.93 -15.63 8.35
CA LEU A 162 28.21 -15.57 6.90
C LEU A 162 29.41 -16.47 6.53
N GLY A 163 29.28 -17.13 5.38
CA GLY A 163 30.28 -18.02 4.83
C GLY A 163 31.51 -17.27 4.34
N ALA A 164 32.64 -17.98 4.19
CA ALA A 164 33.82 -17.37 3.60
C ALA A 164 33.56 -16.96 2.14
N PRO A 165 34.15 -15.84 1.67
CA PRO A 165 34.19 -15.46 0.26
C PRO A 165 34.59 -16.61 -0.67
N ALA A 166 33.87 -16.77 -1.78
CA ALA A 166 34.28 -17.65 -2.87
C ALA A 166 35.42 -17.01 -3.68
N THR A 167 36.42 -17.81 -4.02
CA THR A 167 37.47 -17.43 -4.96
C THR A 167 36.96 -17.49 -6.40
N GLU A 168 37.55 -16.71 -7.32
CA GLU A 168 37.21 -16.78 -8.75
C GLU A 168 37.34 -18.21 -9.30
N GLN A 169 38.33 -18.99 -8.85
CA GLN A 169 38.47 -20.39 -9.25
C GLN A 169 37.32 -21.28 -8.78
N GLN A 170 36.70 -20.99 -7.62
CA GLN A 170 35.52 -21.73 -7.16
C GLN A 170 34.29 -21.39 -8.00
N ILE A 171 34.11 -20.11 -8.33
CA ILE A 171 33.03 -19.62 -9.19
C ILE A 171 33.18 -20.20 -10.61
N GLU A 172 34.35 -20.11 -11.24
CA GLU A 172 34.62 -20.67 -12.57
C GLU A 172 34.33 -22.19 -12.61
N ARG A 173 34.72 -22.91 -11.55
CA ARG A 173 34.43 -24.35 -11.46
C ARG A 173 32.95 -24.64 -11.27
N PHE A 174 32.20 -23.75 -10.64
CA PHE A 174 30.76 -23.89 -10.48
C PHE A 174 30.04 -23.60 -11.80
N GLU A 175 30.39 -22.53 -12.51
CA GLU A 175 29.90 -22.23 -13.87
C GLU A 175 30.17 -23.39 -14.84
N GLN A 176 31.36 -24.00 -14.78
CA GLN A 176 31.68 -25.20 -15.57
C GLN A 176 30.77 -26.39 -15.28
N ARG A 177 30.29 -26.54 -14.04
CA ARG A 177 29.39 -27.63 -13.63
C ARG A 177 27.92 -27.31 -13.95
N LEU A 178 27.51 -26.05 -13.86
CA LEU A 178 26.20 -25.57 -14.30
C LEU A 178 26.03 -25.58 -15.82
N GLY A 179 27.11 -25.33 -16.56
CA GLY A 179 27.12 -25.33 -18.02
C GLY A 179 26.75 -23.98 -18.66
N PHE A 180 26.73 -22.90 -17.89
CA PHE A 180 26.54 -21.53 -18.37
C PHE A 180 27.30 -20.52 -17.48
N GLU A 181 27.54 -19.32 -18.02
CA GLU A 181 28.18 -18.22 -17.27
C GLU A 181 27.15 -17.52 -16.39
N LEU A 182 27.52 -17.26 -15.14
CA LEU A 182 26.65 -16.60 -14.17
C LEU A 182 26.76 -15.07 -14.28
N PRO A 183 25.65 -14.34 -14.08
CA PRO A 183 25.66 -12.88 -14.01
C PRO A 183 26.59 -12.35 -12.91
N GLU A 184 27.07 -11.13 -13.12
CA GLU A 184 28.06 -10.52 -12.21
C GLU A 184 27.51 -10.30 -10.80
N GLU A 185 26.22 -9.99 -10.67
CA GLU A 185 25.51 -9.85 -9.39
C GLU A 185 25.61 -11.11 -8.51
N PHE A 186 25.33 -12.29 -9.08
CA PHE A 186 25.38 -13.56 -8.38
C PHE A 186 26.81 -13.88 -7.94
N LYS A 187 27.76 -13.68 -8.85
CA LYS A 187 29.18 -13.90 -8.55
C LYS A 187 29.63 -12.95 -7.45
N GLN A 188 29.17 -11.70 -7.46
CA GLN A 188 29.52 -10.72 -6.44
C GLN A 188 28.94 -11.08 -5.07
N LEU A 189 27.69 -11.57 -4.96
CA LEU A 189 27.14 -12.13 -3.72
C LEU A 189 28.11 -13.15 -3.11
N HIS A 190 28.51 -14.15 -3.89
CA HIS A 190 29.43 -15.20 -3.44
C HIS A 190 30.86 -14.70 -3.17
N ARG A 191 31.32 -13.64 -3.83
CA ARG A 191 32.59 -12.97 -3.51
C ARG A 191 32.53 -12.21 -2.19
N THR A 192 31.38 -11.65 -1.82
CA THR A 192 31.20 -11.00 -0.51
C THR A 192 31.09 -12.06 0.59
N PHE A 193 30.23 -13.06 0.41
CA PHE A 193 30.13 -14.24 1.27
C PHE A 193 29.49 -15.39 0.50
N SER A 194 30.02 -16.61 0.64
CA SER A 194 29.43 -17.78 -0.02
C SER A 194 28.70 -18.66 0.98
N GLY A 195 27.37 -18.54 1.01
CA GLY A 195 26.51 -19.26 1.94
C GLY A 195 26.71 -18.82 3.38
N GLN A 196 26.50 -19.75 4.31
CA GLN A 196 26.69 -19.53 5.73
C GLN A 196 27.38 -20.70 6.44
N GLN A 197 27.79 -20.47 7.69
CA GLN A 197 28.41 -21.43 8.58
C GLN A 197 27.33 -22.11 9.44
N GLY A 198 27.31 -23.45 9.43
CA GLY A 198 26.32 -24.25 10.15
C GLY A 198 24.94 -24.25 9.47
N ASP A 199 24.05 -25.09 9.99
CA ASP A 199 22.74 -25.36 9.39
C ASP A 199 21.58 -24.61 10.07
N GLY A 200 21.89 -23.73 11.03
CA GLY A 200 20.88 -22.92 11.72
C GLY A 200 20.26 -21.85 10.80
N PRO A 201 19.04 -21.38 11.10
CA PRO A 201 18.38 -20.35 10.30
C PRO A 201 19.15 -19.03 10.32
N PHE A 202 19.18 -18.32 9.20
CA PHE A 202 19.57 -16.92 9.12
C PHE A 202 18.38 -16.00 9.46
N PHE A 203 17.21 -16.30 8.87
CA PHE A 203 15.94 -15.70 9.23
C PHE A 203 15.05 -16.73 9.94
N GLY A 204 14.31 -16.32 10.96
CA GLY A 204 13.58 -17.25 11.83
C GLY A 204 12.31 -17.86 11.23
N VAL A 205 12.05 -17.59 9.95
CA VAL A 205 11.18 -18.39 9.07
C VAL A 205 11.83 -19.70 8.61
N GLY A 206 13.05 -20.03 9.07
CA GLY A 206 13.76 -21.26 8.70
C GLY A 206 14.66 -21.11 7.47
N GLN A 207 14.88 -19.90 6.98
CA GLN A 207 15.70 -19.61 5.80
C GLN A 207 17.18 -19.55 6.11
N ARG A 208 18.03 -20.08 5.23
CA ARG A 208 19.49 -20.04 5.32
C ARG A 208 20.14 -19.84 3.95
N PHE A 209 21.31 -19.20 3.90
CA PHE A 209 22.08 -19.02 2.67
C PHE A 209 22.76 -20.32 2.23
N LEU A 210 22.84 -20.53 0.91
CA LEU A 210 23.52 -21.67 0.30
C LEU A 210 24.88 -21.27 -0.24
N ASN A 211 25.89 -22.10 0.00
CA ASN A 211 27.17 -21.98 -0.72
C ASN A 211 27.12 -22.72 -2.06
N LEU A 212 28.10 -22.47 -2.94
CA LEU A 212 28.14 -23.04 -4.30
C LEU A 212 27.94 -24.57 -4.37
N ASP A 213 28.43 -25.34 -3.40
CA ASP A 213 28.26 -26.80 -3.39
C ASP A 213 26.86 -27.21 -2.92
N GLN A 214 26.29 -26.47 -1.96
CA GLN A 214 24.92 -26.67 -1.46
C GLN A 214 23.86 -26.29 -2.50
N ILE A 215 24.14 -25.32 -3.38
CA ILE A 215 23.25 -24.96 -4.48
C ILE A 215 23.07 -26.14 -5.43
N GLU A 216 24.16 -26.84 -5.78
CA GLU A 216 24.05 -28.04 -6.61
C GLU A 216 23.30 -29.18 -5.92
N GLU A 217 23.42 -29.28 -4.59
CA GLU A 217 22.66 -30.24 -3.80
C GLU A 217 21.17 -29.92 -3.83
N ALA A 218 20.79 -28.65 -3.62
CA ALA A 218 19.41 -28.20 -3.73
C ALA A 218 18.82 -28.51 -5.11
N GLN A 219 19.52 -28.17 -6.20
CA GLN A 219 19.04 -28.48 -7.55
C GLN A 219 18.89 -29.99 -7.80
N ARG A 220 19.80 -30.82 -7.25
CA ARG A 220 19.66 -32.29 -7.33
C ARG A 220 18.45 -32.78 -6.55
N ASN A 221 18.20 -32.22 -5.37
CA ASN A 221 17.08 -32.61 -4.52
C ASN A 221 15.73 -32.23 -5.15
N ILE A 222 15.62 -31.03 -5.73
CA ILE A 222 14.43 -30.59 -6.48
C ILE A 222 14.18 -31.53 -7.66
N VAL A 223 15.19 -31.77 -8.51
CA VAL A 223 15.02 -32.66 -9.67
C VAL A 223 14.65 -34.08 -9.23
N ALA A 224 15.29 -34.63 -8.20
CA ALA A 224 14.94 -35.95 -7.68
C ALA A 224 13.51 -35.99 -7.13
N PHE A 225 13.05 -34.93 -6.47
CA PHE A 225 11.67 -34.80 -6.01
C PHE A 225 10.70 -34.83 -7.21
N LEU A 226 10.95 -34.01 -8.24
CA LEU A 226 10.10 -33.91 -9.42
C LEU A 226 10.06 -35.24 -10.20
N GLU A 227 11.20 -35.91 -10.40
CA GLU A 227 11.25 -37.21 -11.07
C GLU A 227 10.48 -38.29 -10.31
N ASN A 228 10.49 -38.27 -8.97
CA ASN A 228 9.81 -39.26 -8.15
C ASN A 228 8.28 -39.08 -8.12
N HIS A 229 7.77 -37.85 -8.19
CA HIS A 229 6.33 -37.57 -8.04
C HIS A 229 5.64 -37.30 -9.37
N PHE A 230 6.30 -36.65 -10.32
CA PHE A 230 5.73 -36.26 -11.61
C PHE A 230 6.26 -37.07 -12.80
N GLY A 231 7.26 -37.94 -12.59
CA GLY A 231 7.84 -38.79 -13.62
C GLY A 231 8.93 -38.12 -14.45
N GLY A 232 9.50 -38.84 -15.41
CA GLY A 232 10.60 -38.34 -16.25
C GLY A 232 10.21 -37.26 -17.28
N ASP A 233 8.92 -36.95 -17.38
CA ASP A 233 8.32 -35.90 -18.21
C ASP A 233 7.89 -34.67 -17.39
N TRP A 234 8.38 -34.52 -16.15
CA TRP A 234 8.04 -33.41 -15.25
C TRP A 234 8.27 -32.03 -15.88
N GLN A 235 9.23 -31.88 -16.81
CA GLN A 235 9.51 -30.62 -17.51
C GLN A 235 8.37 -30.17 -18.43
N THR A 236 7.42 -31.06 -18.73
CA THR A 236 6.24 -30.76 -19.55
C THR A 236 5.00 -30.46 -18.70
N LYS A 237 5.12 -30.55 -17.37
CA LYS A 237 4.05 -30.21 -16.44
C LYS A 237 4.07 -28.72 -16.15
N GLN A 238 2.89 -28.18 -15.95
CA GLN A 238 2.64 -26.79 -15.62
C GLN A 238 1.72 -26.74 -14.41
N ILE A 239 1.84 -25.68 -13.63
CA ILE A 239 0.89 -25.31 -12.59
C ILE A 239 -0.41 -24.91 -13.31
N PRO A 240 -1.61 -25.31 -12.84
CA PRO A 240 -2.86 -24.89 -13.45
C PRO A 240 -2.91 -23.36 -13.64
N GLU A 241 -3.38 -22.89 -14.79
CA GLU A 241 -3.43 -21.45 -15.11
C GLU A 241 -4.20 -20.64 -14.07
N GLU A 242 -5.25 -21.22 -13.47
CA GLU A 242 -6.05 -20.58 -12.41
C GLU A 242 -5.27 -20.37 -11.09
N GLU A 243 -4.19 -21.13 -10.88
CA GLU A 243 -3.36 -21.10 -9.66
C GLU A 243 -2.00 -20.40 -9.89
N PHE A 244 -1.67 -20.03 -11.14
CA PHE A 244 -0.39 -19.42 -11.50
C PHE A 244 -0.56 -17.92 -11.74
N VAL A 245 -0.13 -17.11 -10.78
CA VAL A 245 -0.45 -15.66 -10.74
C VAL A 245 0.56 -14.80 -11.52
N ASP A 246 1.79 -15.28 -11.71
CA ASP A 246 2.91 -14.49 -12.27
C ASP A 246 3.20 -14.80 -13.75
N GLU A 247 2.15 -15.03 -14.55
CA GLU A 247 2.27 -15.28 -15.99
C GLU A 247 2.87 -14.07 -16.72
N GLY A 248 3.82 -14.34 -17.64
CA GLY A 248 4.57 -13.31 -18.35
C GLY A 248 5.84 -12.86 -17.64
N GLU A 249 5.86 -12.84 -16.30
CA GLU A 249 7.08 -12.54 -15.53
C GLU A 249 7.93 -13.79 -15.27
N VAL A 250 7.30 -14.86 -14.80
CA VAL A 250 7.94 -16.15 -14.51
C VAL A 250 7.39 -17.22 -15.43
N LYS A 251 8.25 -18.08 -15.97
CA LYS A 251 7.80 -19.17 -16.85
C LYS A 251 7.00 -20.19 -16.04
N ASN A 252 5.76 -20.49 -16.45
CA ASN A 252 4.97 -21.57 -15.86
C ASN A 252 5.58 -22.95 -16.18
N GLN A 253 6.50 -23.38 -15.31
CA GLN A 253 7.17 -24.68 -15.28
C GLN A 253 7.56 -25.01 -13.83
N LEU A 254 7.73 -26.29 -13.50
CA LEU A 254 8.01 -26.68 -12.11
C LEU A 254 9.43 -26.32 -11.64
N PHE A 255 10.42 -26.40 -12.54
CA PHE A 255 11.81 -26.05 -12.22
C PHE A 255 12.67 -25.87 -13.48
N ASN A 256 13.62 -24.96 -13.43
CA ASN A 256 14.67 -24.81 -14.43
C ASN A 256 16.06 -24.75 -13.76
N ARG A 257 17.09 -25.34 -14.38
CA ARG A 257 18.46 -25.27 -13.81
C ARG A 257 19.06 -23.87 -13.79
N LYS A 258 18.49 -22.94 -14.57
CA LYS A 258 18.81 -21.51 -14.55
C LYS A 258 18.08 -20.76 -13.44
N TRP A 259 17.14 -21.40 -12.75
CA TRP A 259 16.65 -20.94 -11.45
C TRP A 259 17.65 -21.42 -10.42
N VAL A 260 18.57 -20.52 -10.03
CA VAL A 260 19.72 -20.86 -9.19
C VAL A 260 19.41 -20.48 -7.75
N PRO A 261 19.17 -21.46 -6.85
CA PRO A 261 18.90 -21.19 -5.44
C PRO A 261 20.06 -20.43 -4.80
N PHE A 262 19.77 -19.44 -3.96
CA PHE A 262 20.78 -18.81 -3.09
C PHE A 262 20.37 -18.85 -1.61
N MET A 263 19.09 -19.07 -1.33
CA MET A 263 18.59 -19.44 -0.01
C MET A 263 17.71 -20.69 -0.08
N MET A 264 17.64 -21.39 1.05
CA MET A 264 16.73 -22.50 1.28
C MET A 264 16.00 -22.28 2.60
N GLN A 265 14.72 -22.55 2.63
CA GLN A 265 13.89 -22.60 3.82
C GLN A 265 13.64 -24.05 4.20
N HIS A 266 13.83 -24.34 5.48
CA HIS A 266 13.54 -25.66 6.05
C HIS A 266 12.54 -25.51 7.19
N ILE A 267 11.40 -26.16 7.06
CA ILE A 267 10.37 -26.27 8.11
C ILE A 267 10.18 -27.76 8.42
N GLU A 268 10.21 -28.10 9.72
CA GLU A 268 10.11 -29.49 10.15
C GLU A 268 8.77 -30.09 9.73
N GLY A 269 8.81 -31.13 8.89
CA GLY A 269 7.62 -31.83 8.39
C GLY A 269 7.14 -31.34 7.02
N GLU A 270 7.72 -30.26 6.49
CA GLU A 270 7.41 -29.72 5.17
C GLU A 270 8.55 -29.99 4.17
N LYS A 271 8.30 -29.68 2.89
CA LYS A 271 9.35 -29.73 1.87
C LYS A 271 10.18 -28.46 1.92
N ASP A 272 11.46 -28.61 1.62
CA ASP A 272 12.35 -27.46 1.49
C ASP A 272 11.85 -26.59 0.33
N SER A 273 11.70 -25.29 0.61
CA SER A 273 11.44 -24.26 -0.41
C SER A 273 12.69 -23.42 -0.62
N TYR A 274 12.74 -22.70 -1.73
CA TYR A 274 13.95 -22.04 -2.22
C TYR A 274 13.66 -20.64 -2.70
N LEU A 275 14.60 -19.72 -2.40
CA LEU A 275 14.66 -18.43 -3.07
C LEU A 275 15.76 -18.52 -4.14
N CYS A 276 15.38 -18.29 -5.39
CA CYS A 276 16.22 -18.51 -6.56
C CYS A 276 16.44 -17.22 -7.33
N PHE A 277 17.62 -17.07 -7.93
CA PHE A 277 17.79 -16.16 -9.06
C PHE A 277 17.18 -16.80 -10.30
N ASP A 278 16.34 -16.06 -11.02
CA ASP A 278 15.74 -16.48 -12.27
C ASP A 278 16.54 -15.94 -13.46
N PHE A 279 17.39 -16.80 -14.04
CA PHE A 279 18.11 -16.52 -15.28
C PHE A 279 17.42 -17.12 -16.52
N ASP A 280 16.15 -17.51 -16.38
CA ASP A 280 15.28 -17.99 -17.45
C ASP A 280 13.86 -17.43 -17.31
N ASN A 281 13.76 -16.14 -17.01
CA ASN A 281 12.51 -15.39 -16.88
C ASN A 281 11.66 -15.45 -18.16
N ASP A 282 10.38 -15.13 -18.03
CA ASP A 282 9.46 -15.07 -19.17
C ASP A 282 9.48 -13.68 -19.84
N GLU A 283 8.67 -13.45 -20.87
CA GLU A 283 8.79 -12.30 -21.79
C GLU A 283 8.74 -10.92 -21.13
N ASP A 284 8.07 -10.78 -19.99
CA ASP A 284 7.94 -9.56 -19.18
C ASP A 284 8.85 -9.54 -17.95
N GLY A 285 9.44 -10.68 -17.60
CA GLY A 285 10.29 -10.79 -16.42
C GLY A 285 11.62 -10.04 -16.53
N ILE A 286 12.19 -9.72 -15.38
CA ILE A 286 13.50 -9.08 -15.28
C ILE A 286 14.56 -10.17 -15.18
N PHE A 287 15.56 -10.13 -16.07
CA PHE A 287 16.66 -11.09 -16.02
C PHE A 287 17.44 -10.97 -14.70
N GLY A 288 17.47 -12.04 -13.90
CA GLY A 288 18.07 -12.04 -12.57
C GLY A 288 17.10 -11.73 -11.42
N GLN A 289 15.80 -11.57 -11.70
CA GLN A 289 14.76 -11.45 -10.67
C GLN A 289 14.81 -12.61 -9.67
N LEU A 290 14.32 -12.37 -8.46
CA LEU A 290 14.26 -13.38 -7.41
C LEU A 290 12.87 -14.00 -7.38
N ILE A 291 12.83 -15.33 -7.41
CA ILE A 291 11.60 -16.12 -7.38
C ILE A 291 11.60 -17.11 -6.21
N GLY A 292 10.42 -17.36 -5.64
CA GLY A 292 10.15 -18.43 -4.71
C GLY A 292 9.86 -19.72 -5.48
N VAL A 293 10.38 -20.83 -5.00
CA VAL A 293 10.05 -22.17 -5.50
C VAL A 293 9.72 -23.04 -4.30
N THR A 294 8.46 -23.44 -4.18
CA THR A 294 7.94 -24.28 -3.08
C THR A 294 7.39 -25.58 -3.66
N PRO A 295 8.23 -26.64 -3.73
CA PRO A 295 7.82 -27.89 -4.33
C PRO A 295 6.73 -28.61 -3.53
N HIS A 296 5.68 -29.05 -4.22
CA HIS A 296 4.60 -29.86 -3.65
C HIS A 296 4.27 -31.10 -4.50
N GLU A 297 3.64 -32.12 -3.89
CA GLU A 297 3.28 -33.37 -4.58
C GLU A 297 2.01 -33.22 -5.44
N ASN A 298 1.17 -32.24 -5.09
CA ASN A 298 0.00 -31.80 -5.85
C ASN A 298 0.36 -30.54 -6.66
N LEU A 299 0.00 -30.51 -7.96
CA LEU A 299 0.30 -29.37 -8.85
C LEU A 299 -0.48 -28.10 -8.47
N GLU A 300 -1.69 -28.24 -7.92
CA GLU A 300 -2.51 -27.11 -7.43
C GLU A 300 -1.91 -26.44 -6.18
N GLU A 301 -1.00 -27.12 -5.49
CA GLU A 301 -0.33 -26.61 -4.28
C GLU A 301 1.18 -26.36 -4.53
N TYR A 302 1.64 -26.54 -5.77
CA TYR A 302 3.02 -26.26 -6.16
C TYR A 302 3.14 -24.78 -6.48
N ASP A 303 4.00 -24.07 -5.75
CA ASP A 303 4.14 -22.62 -5.91
C ASP A 303 5.48 -22.25 -6.56
N VAL A 304 5.38 -21.39 -7.57
CA VAL A 304 6.50 -20.66 -8.17
C VAL A 304 6.03 -19.22 -8.32
N SER A 305 6.66 -18.32 -7.58
CA SER A 305 6.18 -16.94 -7.47
C SER A 305 7.30 -15.92 -7.60
N PHE A 306 7.00 -14.77 -8.20
CA PHE A 306 7.88 -13.61 -8.18
C PHE A 306 8.03 -13.09 -6.75
N VAL A 307 9.24 -12.63 -6.38
CA VAL A 307 9.52 -12.10 -5.03
C VAL A 307 10.13 -10.70 -5.08
N PHE A 308 11.21 -10.52 -5.85
CA PHE A 308 11.87 -9.22 -6.01
C PHE A 308 12.44 -9.07 -7.41
N ALA A 309 12.50 -7.82 -7.90
CA ALA A 309 13.09 -7.50 -9.20
C ALA A 309 14.59 -7.87 -9.32
N GLY A 310 15.29 -8.07 -8.20
CA GLY A 310 16.69 -8.49 -8.16
C GLY A 310 17.30 -8.45 -6.76
N LEU A 311 18.58 -8.80 -6.68
CA LEU A 311 19.32 -8.85 -5.40
C LEU A 311 19.43 -7.48 -4.72
N PHE A 312 19.55 -6.40 -5.50
CA PHE A 312 19.61 -5.04 -4.95
C PHE A 312 18.35 -4.72 -4.15
N GLN A 313 17.16 -4.91 -4.72
CA GLN A 313 15.88 -4.63 -4.06
C GLN A 313 15.69 -5.49 -2.81
N TRP A 314 16.06 -6.76 -2.88
CA TRP A 314 16.01 -7.67 -1.74
C TRP A 314 16.93 -7.23 -0.59
N LEU A 315 18.18 -6.83 -0.91
CA LEU A 315 19.12 -6.31 0.08
C LEU A 315 18.65 -4.98 0.67
N SER A 316 18.15 -4.06 -0.16
CA SER A 316 17.62 -2.76 0.28
C SER A 316 16.50 -2.95 1.28
N ALA A 317 15.50 -3.78 0.95
CA ALA A 317 14.39 -4.09 1.84
C ALA A 317 14.85 -4.75 3.14
N THR A 318 15.85 -5.63 3.07
CA THR A 318 16.41 -6.31 4.25
C THR A 318 17.18 -5.36 5.16
N ILE A 319 18.05 -4.51 4.60
CA ILE A 319 18.82 -3.50 5.34
C ILE A 319 17.87 -2.54 6.02
N GLU A 320 16.92 -1.98 5.25
CA GLU A 320 15.91 -1.06 5.77
C GLU A 320 15.10 -1.73 6.89
N GLY A 321 14.66 -2.97 6.68
CA GLY A 321 13.95 -3.74 7.70
C GLY A 321 14.74 -3.84 9.01
N ILE A 322 16.06 -4.08 8.94
CA ILE A 322 16.93 -4.15 10.12
C ILE A 322 17.10 -2.77 10.76
N GLU A 323 17.36 -1.73 9.97
CA GLU A 323 17.62 -0.37 10.45
C GLU A 323 16.38 0.29 11.06
N THR A 324 15.19 0.04 10.50
CA THR A 324 13.90 0.52 11.03
C THR A 324 13.35 -0.37 12.14
N GLY A 325 14.04 -1.47 12.48
CA GLY A 325 13.58 -2.42 13.48
C GLY A 325 12.36 -3.25 13.08
N ARG A 326 12.00 -3.32 11.79
CA ARG A 326 11.03 -4.32 11.26
C ARG A 326 11.64 -5.72 11.22
N MET A 327 12.96 -5.84 11.35
CA MET A 327 13.70 -7.08 11.46
C MET A 327 14.70 -6.96 12.60
N ALA A 328 14.73 -7.92 13.52
CA ALA A 328 15.66 -7.88 14.65
C ALA A 328 16.25 -9.25 14.96
N TYR A 329 17.50 -9.26 15.42
CA TYR A 329 18.13 -10.49 15.89
C TYR A 329 17.51 -10.96 17.22
N SER A 330 17.04 -12.20 17.25
CA SER A 330 16.55 -12.87 18.46
C SER A 330 17.63 -13.78 19.04
N GLU A 331 18.08 -13.51 20.27
CA GLU A 331 18.99 -14.42 20.98
C GLU A 331 18.37 -15.80 21.25
N GLN A 332 17.05 -15.86 21.45
CA GLN A 332 16.33 -17.10 21.75
C GLN A 332 16.29 -18.04 20.54
N LYS A 333 16.01 -17.48 19.35
CA LYS A 333 15.91 -18.24 18.11
C LYS A 333 17.23 -18.30 17.34
N ASP A 334 18.21 -17.48 17.75
CA ASP A 334 19.52 -17.35 17.09
C ASP A 334 19.36 -17.09 15.58
N ALA A 335 18.49 -16.15 15.23
CA ALA A 335 18.13 -15.77 13.87
C ALA A 335 17.57 -14.34 13.84
N ILE A 336 17.53 -13.72 12.65
CA ILE A 336 16.79 -12.47 12.44
C ILE A 336 15.31 -12.79 12.26
N GLU A 337 14.47 -12.17 13.06
CA GLU A 337 13.01 -12.32 13.02
C GLU A 337 12.40 -11.17 12.23
N PHE A 338 11.40 -11.48 11.40
CA PHE A 338 10.52 -10.45 10.84
C PHE A 338 9.55 -10.02 11.93
N LEU A 339 9.69 -8.77 12.37
CA LEU A 339 8.77 -8.13 13.29
C LEU A 339 7.68 -7.53 12.41
N SER A 340 6.51 -8.19 12.35
CA SER A 340 5.32 -7.65 11.67
C SER A 340 5.11 -6.22 12.14
N SER A 341 5.35 -5.25 11.24
CA SER A 341 5.14 -3.81 11.43
C SER A 341 5.22 -3.37 12.90
N ASN A 342 6.33 -3.65 13.60
CA ASN A 342 6.49 -3.36 15.03
C ASN A 342 5.17 -3.31 15.83
N PHE A 343 4.36 -4.36 15.78
CA PHE A 343 3.39 -4.52 16.84
C PHE A 343 4.16 -5.07 18.04
N GLU A 344 4.77 -4.20 18.84
CA GLU A 344 4.91 -4.54 20.25
C GLU A 344 3.50 -4.76 20.75
N PRO A 345 3.18 -5.95 21.29
CA PRO A 345 1.87 -6.21 21.85
C PRO A 345 1.42 -5.08 22.77
N ALA A 346 0.44 -4.30 22.33
CA ALA A 346 -0.08 -3.20 23.10
C ALA A 346 -0.98 -3.76 24.21
N TYR A 347 -0.46 -3.71 25.43
CA TYR A 347 -1.19 -4.13 26.62
C TYR A 347 -1.38 -2.94 27.55
N TYR A 348 -2.53 -2.91 28.21
CA TYR A 348 -2.67 -2.10 29.40
C TYR A 348 -1.72 -2.62 30.47
N ASP A 349 -1.00 -1.70 31.11
CA ASP A 349 -0.34 -2.05 32.37
C ASP A 349 -1.38 -2.31 33.48
N GLU A 350 -0.92 -2.85 34.61
CA GLU A 350 -1.83 -3.22 35.71
C GLU A 350 -2.65 -2.02 36.23
N GLN A 351 -2.06 -0.82 36.27
CA GLN A 351 -2.73 0.39 36.75
C GLN A 351 -3.70 0.95 35.72
N GLU A 352 -3.33 0.93 34.44
CA GLU A 352 -4.21 1.30 33.33
C GLU A 352 -5.43 0.39 33.26
N ARG A 353 -5.23 -0.94 33.37
CA ARG A 353 -6.33 -1.91 33.39
C ARG A 353 -7.24 -1.70 34.60
N GLU A 354 -6.68 -1.55 35.81
CA GLU A 354 -7.48 -1.27 37.01
C GLU A 354 -8.27 0.03 36.90
N ALA A 355 -7.70 1.07 36.30
CA ALA A 355 -8.39 2.33 36.04
C ALA A 355 -9.51 2.20 35.02
N LEU A 356 -9.27 1.47 33.92
CA LEU A 356 -10.29 1.16 32.92
C LEU A 356 -11.45 0.36 33.54
N GLU A 357 -11.15 -0.71 34.27
CA GLU A 357 -12.17 -1.53 34.95
C GLU A 357 -12.96 -0.72 35.97
N THR A 358 -12.30 0.16 36.72
CA THR A 358 -12.96 1.07 37.68
C THR A 358 -13.89 2.03 36.93
N TYR A 359 -13.42 2.63 35.84
CA TYR A 359 -14.24 3.51 35.01
C TYR A 359 -15.47 2.79 34.46
N ILE A 360 -15.31 1.58 33.90
CA ILE A 360 -16.42 0.78 33.38
C ILE A 360 -17.44 0.50 34.49
N LYS A 361 -17.02 0.07 35.69
CA LYS A 361 -17.93 -0.19 36.82
C LYS A 361 -18.71 1.05 37.25
N GLU A 362 -18.00 2.17 37.41
CA GLU A 362 -18.56 3.42 37.91
C GLU A 362 -19.48 4.08 36.88
N ASN A 363 -19.11 4.09 35.60
CA ASN A 363 -19.72 4.93 34.57
C ASN A 363 -20.54 4.17 33.51
N ILE A 364 -20.30 2.87 33.29
CA ILE A 364 -21.07 2.05 32.34
C ILE A 364 -21.97 1.07 33.12
N GLY A 365 -21.38 0.23 33.98
CA GLY A 365 -22.11 -0.67 34.85
C GLY A 365 -21.24 -1.75 35.50
N GLU A 366 -21.77 -2.32 36.59
CA GLU A 366 -21.08 -3.40 37.33
C GLU A 366 -20.96 -4.68 36.50
N PHE A 367 -19.78 -5.32 36.55
CA PHE A 367 -19.51 -6.60 35.90
C PHE A 367 -18.76 -7.55 36.84
N ASP A 368 -19.09 -8.83 36.73
CA ASP A 368 -18.47 -9.95 37.46
C ASP A 368 -18.03 -11.10 36.52
N GLU A 369 -18.35 -11.00 35.22
CA GLU A 369 -17.96 -11.95 34.18
C GLU A 369 -17.13 -11.22 33.11
N VAL A 370 -16.03 -11.87 32.69
CA VAL A 370 -15.14 -11.41 31.62
C VAL A 370 -14.87 -12.60 30.71
N PHE A 371 -14.99 -12.41 29.40
CA PHE A 371 -14.46 -13.39 28.43
C PHE A 371 -13.01 -13.02 28.14
N HIS A 372 -12.12 -13.82 28.70
CA HIS A 372 -10.69 -13.63 28.52
C HIS A 372 -10.23 -14.14 27.17
N GLU A 373 -9.38 -13.37 26.51
CA GLU A 373 -8.73 -13.82 25.30
C GLU A 373 -7.64 -14.85 25.63
N LEU A 374 -7.69 -16.01 24.97
CA LEU A 374 -6.78 -17.13 25.28
C LEU A 374 -5.39 -16.95 24.66
N VAL A 375 -5.30 -16.26 23.52
CA VAL A 375 -4.07 -16.03 22.75
C VAL A 375 -4.13 -14.61 22.21
N SER A 376 -3.08 -13.83 22.49
CA SER A 376 -3.01 -12.40 22.17
C SER A 376 -1.69 -12.14 21.44
N PRO A 377 -1.64 -12.34 20.11
CA PRO A 377 -0.45 -12.08 19.31
C PRO A 377 -0.20 -10.57 19.13
N ASP A 378 -1.28 -9.78 19.23
CA ASP A 378 -1.33 -8.34 19.10
C ASP A 378 -1.79 -7.71 20.43
N ILE A 379 -3.05 -7.31 20.57
CA ILE A 379 -3.65 -6.82 21.81
C ILE A 379 -4.19 -7.98 22.65
N HIS A 380 -4.35 -7.76 23.96
CA HIS A 380 -5.14 -8.65 24.82
C HIS A 380 -6.57 -8.14 24.92
N CYS A 381 -7.43 -8.55 23.99
CA CYS A 381 -8.79 -8.05 23.88
C CYS A 381 -9.77 -8.90 24.73
N ASP A 382 -9.91 -8.54 26.01
CA ASP A 382 -10.93 -9.09 26.89
C ASP A 382 -12.31 -8.48 26.59
N ILE A 383 -13.39 -9.20 26.90
CA ILE A 383 -14.75 -8.67 26.81
C ILE A 383 -15.37 -8.63 28.20
N TYR A 384 -15.58 -7.43 28.74
CA TYR A 384 -16.27 -7.18 29.99
C TYR A 384 -17.79 -7.28 29.81
N ILE A 385 -18.46 -8.04 30.68
CA ILE A 385 -19.88 -8.37 30.55
C ILE A 385 -20.69 -7.70 31.65
N VAL A 386 -21.35 -6.59 31.31
CA VAL A 386 -22.29 -5.91 32.20
C VAL A 386 -23.68 -6.53 32.04
N LYS A 387 -24.15 -7.25 33.05
CA LYS A 387 -25.43 -7.97 33.03
C LYS A 387 -26.64 -7.02 33.04
N PRO A 388 -27.79 -7.43 32.48
CA PRO A 388 -29.05 -6.68 32.58
C PRO A 388 -29.47 -6.44 34.04
N THR A 389 -30.05 -5.27 34.30
CA THR A 389 -30.79 -4.96 35.53
C THR A 389 -32.25 -4.62 35.19
N PRO A 390 -33.17 -4.58 36.17
CA PRO A 390 -34.55 -4.15 35.92
C PRO A 390 -34.66 -2.75 35.30
N GLU A 391 -33.74 -1.84 35.64
CA GLU A 391 -33.68 -0.47 35.13
C GLU A 391 -32.96 -0.38 33.77
N ARG A 392 -32.01 -1.29 33.51
CA ARG A 392 -31.23 -1.39 32.26
C ARG A 392 -31.31 -2.83 31.74
N ASN A 393 -32.40 -3.16 31.06
CA ASN A 393 -32.76 -4.54 30.71
C ASN A 393 -32.06 -5.06 29.42
N TYR A 394 -30.74 -4.89 29.35
CA TYR A 394 -29.88 -5.37 28.26
C TYR A 394 -28.47 -5.68 28.79
N TYR A 395 -27.76 -6.57 28.10
CA TYR A 395 -26.32 -6.74 28.29
C TYR A 395 -25.57 -5.56 27.67
N THR A 396 -24.50 -5.12 28.31
CA THR A 396 -23.49 -4.28 27.66
C THR A 396 -22.20 -5.07 27.63
N LEU A 397 -21.67 -5.31 26.44
CA LEU A 397 -20.34 -5.88 26.24
C LEU A 397 -19.39 -4.74 25.90
N VAL A 398 -18.23 -4.72 26.55
CA VAL A 398 -17.20 -3.68 26.38
C VAL A 398 -15.88 -4.38 26.15
N THR A 399 -15.13 -3.98 25.12
CA THR A 399 -13.76 -4.47 24.94
C THR A 399 -12.85 -3.89 26.03
N GLY A 400 -11.83 -4.66 26.39
CA GLY A 400 -10.79 -4.29 27.32
C GLY A 400 -9.45 -4.71 26.74
N GLY A 401 -8.86 -3.84 25.93
CA GLY A 401 -7.58 -4.11 25.27
C GLY A 401 -7.38 -3.36 23.97
N MET A 402 -8.45 -2.92 23.30
CA MET A 402 -8.32 -2.14 22.07
C MET A 402 -7.64 -0.81 22.35
N GLY A 403 -8.01 -0.13 23.45
CA GLY A 403 -7.49 1.18 23.79
C GLY A 403 -6.08 1.15 24.38
N ALA A 404 -5.44 -0.03 24.41
CA ALA A 404 -4.00 -0.14 24.67
C ALA A 404 -3.19 0.27 23.43
N TYR A 405 -3.72 0.04 22.23
CA TYR A 405 -3.10 0.39 20.96
C TYR A 405 -3.39 1.84 20.56
N HIS A 406 -2.38 2.52 20.02
CA HIS A 406 -2.50 3.86 19.47
C HIS A 406 -2.86 3.77 17.99
N MET A 407 -4.10 4.07 17.63
CA MET A 407 -4.55 4.05 16.23
C MET A 407 -3.84 5.12 15.39
N ASN A 408 -3.70 4.88 14.08
CA ASN A 408 -3.11 5.84 13.16
C ASN A 408 -4.14 6.90 12.75
N ILE A 409 -4.09 8.06 13.42
CA ILE A 409 -5.01 9.18 13.20
C ILE A 409 -4.30 10.28 12.39
N PRO A 410 -4.92 10.84 11.34
CA PRO A 410 -4.36 11.99 10.59
C PRO A 410 -4.09 13.21 11.48
N GLU A 411 -3.04 13.98 11.19
CA GLU A 411 -2.60 15.12 12.02
C GLU A 411 -3.69 16.17 12.28
N ASP A 412 -4.61 16.37 11.32
CA ASP A 412 -5.70 17.35 11.40
C ASP A 412 -7.00 16.80 12.01
N PHE A 413 -7.04 15.54 12.42
CA PHE A 413 -8.25 14.92 12.98
C PHE A 413 -8.36 15.14 14.50
N SER A 414 -9.47 15.74 14.94
CA SER A 414 -9.77 15.91 16.36
C SER A 414 -10.40 14.65 16.95
N GLY A 415 -9.62 13.84 17.67
CA GLY A 415 -10.12 12.65 18.37
C GLY A 415 -9.05 11.98 19.21
N SER A 416 -9.43 11.03 20.07
CA SER A 416 -8.45 10.22 20.78
C SER A 416 -7.94 9.07 19.90
N PRO A 417 -6.63 8.79 19.89
CA PRO A 417 -6.07 7.59 19.24
C PRO A 417 -6.34 6.29 20.00
N PHE A 418 -7.00 6.36 21.17
CA PHE A 418 -7.32 5.21 22.00
C PHE A 418 -8.84 5.05 22.12
N ALA A 419 -9.34 3.85 21.82
CA ALA A 419 -10.77 3.57 21.89
C ALA A 419 -11.08 2.16 22.38
N GLU A 420 -12.25 1.99 22.99
CA GLU A 420 -12.88 0.69 23.26
C GLU A 420 -14.22 0.60 22.54
N MET A 421 -14.60 -0.60 22.13
CA MET A 421 -15.87 -0.90 21.47
C MET A 421 -16.92 -1.38 22.47
N VAL A 422 -18.16 -0.98 22.21
CA VAL A 422 -19.32 -1.30 23.04
C VAL A 422 -20.42 -1.88 22.16
N ILE A 423 -21.14 -2.89 22.65
CA ILE A 423 -22.40 -3.33 22.03
C ILE A 423 -23.43 -3.69 23.09
N HIS A 424 -24.69 -3.32 22.83
CA HIS A 424 -25.81 -3.62 23.72
C HIS A 424 -26.67 -4.74 23.15
N LEU A 425 -26.86 -5.81 23.91
CA LEU A 425 -27.62 -6.99 23.49
C LEU A 425 -28.85 -7.20 24.38
N PRO A 426 -29.99 -7.70 23.87
CA PRO A 426 -31.17 -7.95 24.67
C PRO A 426 -30.88 -8.84 25.88
N ALA A 427 -31.60 -8.65 27.00
CA ALA A 427 -31.44 -9.49 28.19
C ALA A 427 -31.67 -11.00 27.95
N THR A 428 -32.28 -11.35 26.82
CA THR A 428 -32.52 -12.73 26.37
C THR A 428 -31.42 -13.30 25.48
N TRP A 429 -30.39 -12.53 25.12
CA TRP A 429 -29.33 -12.96 24.22
C TRP A 429 -28.49 -14.08 24.84
N ASN A 430 -28.17 -15.12 24.06
CA ASN A 430 -27.37 -16.24 24.54
C ASN A 430 -25.86 -15.97 24.36
N ILE A 431 -25.29 -15.15 25.24
CA ILE A 431 -23.88 -14.72 25.18
C ILE A 431 -22.85 -15.85 25.33
N LYS A 432 -23.25 -17.08 25.72
CA LYS A 432 -22.35 -18.24 25.88
C LYS A 432 -22.47 -19.25 24.73
N SER A 433 -23.27 -18.92 23.73
CA SER A 433 -23.44 -19.75 22.53
C SER A 433 -22.23 -19.59 21.61
N GLU A 434 -21.81 -20.69 20.99
CA GLU A 434 -20.80 -20.68 19.92
C GLU A 434 -21.44 -20.66 18.52
N GLU A 435 -22.77 -20.69 18.43
CA GLU A 435 -23.50 -20.59 17.17
C GLU A 435 -23.40 -19.16 16.60
N GLU A 436 -23.09 -19.01 15.31
CA GLU A 436 -22.78 -17.71 14.70
C GLU A 436 -23.89 -16.65 14.90
N LYS A 437 -25.16 -17.06 14.81
CA LYS A 437 -26.33 -16.18 15.06
C LYS A 437 -26.32 -15.47 16.42
N ASP A 438 -25.65 -16.07 17.42
CA ASP A 438 -25.51 -15.55 18.78
C ASP A 438 -24.09 -15.00 19.03
N TYR A 439 -23.08 -15.50 18.30
CA TYR A 439 -21.65 -15.23 18.51
C TYR A 439 -21.11 -14.03 17.72
N TRP A 440 -21.72 -13.67 16.58
CA TRP A 440 -21.26 -12.57 15.74
C TRP A 440 -21.00 -11.25 16.50
N PRO A 441 -21.75 -10.85 17.56
CA PRO A 441 -21.45 -9.60 18.28
C PRO A 441 -20.06 -9.60 18.89
N ILE A 442 -19.65 -10.73 19.48
CA ILE A 442 -18.34 -10.90 20.11
C ILE A 442 -17.25 -10.97 19.04
N ARG A 443 -17.52 -11.67 17.93
CA ARG A 443 -16.61 -11.73 16.78
C ARG A 443 -16.33 -10.33 16.24
N TRP A 444 -17.37 -9.51 16.04
CA TRP A 444 -17.24 -8.15 15.50
C TRP A 444 -16.56 -7.17 16.46
N LEU A 445 -16.77 -7.30 17.78
CA LEU A 445 -15.96 -6.56 18.75
C LEU A 445 -14.47 -6.86 18.53
N LYS A 446 -14.09 -8.14 18.37
CA LYS A 446 -12.69 -8.55 18.14
C LYS A 446 -12.13 -8.13 16.79
N ILE A 447 -12.92 -8.22 15.72
CA ILE A 447 -12.54 -7.77 14.37
C ILE A 447 -12.24 -6.27 14.41
N LEU A 448 -13.16 -5.47 14.95
CA LEU A 448 -13.00 -4.02 15.00
C LEU A 448 -11.86 -3.58 15.93
N SER A 449 -11.55 -4.34 16.97
CA SER A 449 -10.38 -4.05 17.82
C SER A 449 -9.04 -4.26 17.10
N ARG A 450 -9.01 -5.06 16.02
CA ARG A 450 -7.79 -5.37 15.25
C ARG A 450 -7.71 -4.65 13.92
N LEU A 451 -8.84 -4.21 13.37
CA LEU A 451 -8.90 -3.48 12.11
C LEU A 451 -7.92 -2.28 12.04
N PRO A 452 -7.76 -1.43 13.08
CA PRO A 452 -6.75 -0.36 13.09
C PRO A 452 -5.31 -0.85 12.92
N ILE A 453 -5.01 -2.05 13.44
CA ILE A 453 -3.69 -2.66 13.44
C ILE A 453 -3.41 -3.28 12.07
N GLU A 454 -4.36 -4.07 11.56
CA GLU A 454 -4.25 -4.82 10.31
C GLU A 454 -4.22 -3.91 9.08
N GLN A 455 -4.92 -2.77 9.14
CA GLN A 455 -5.11 -1.85 8.01
C GLN A 455 -4.41 -0.50 8.21
N ASP A 456 -3.59 -0.36 9.25
CA ASP A 456 -2.91 0.89 9.64
C ASP A 456 -3.86 2.11 9.59
N THR A 457 -4.97 2.02 10.33
CA THR A 457 -6.08 2.97 10.24
C THR A 457 -6.62 3.36 11.63
N PHE A 458 -7.75 4.08 11.67
CA PHE A 458 -8.43 4.45 12.90
C PHE A 458 -9.96 4.30 12.81
N LEU A 459 -10.59 4.16 13.98
CA LEU A 459 -12.04 4.09 14.13
C LEU A 459 -12.55 5.27 14.95
N ALA A 460 -13.58 5.95 14.44
CA ALA A 460 -14.16 7.12 15.08
C ALA A 460 -15.68 7.18 14.89
N TRP A 461 -16.32 8.17 15.53
CA TRP A 461 -17.74 8.44 15.39
C TRP A 461 -18.14 8.63 13.92
N GLY A 462 -19.24 7.99 13.52
CA GLY A 462 -19.81 8.09 12.18
C GLY A 462 -19.13 7.20 11.13
N HIS A 463 -18.06 6.49 11.47
CA HIS A 463 -17.48 5.48 10.59
C HIS A 463 -18.44 4.29 10.43
N THR A 464 -18.44 3.72 9.24
CA THR A 464 -19.24 2.55 8.87
C THR A 464 -18.33 1.46 8.33
N VAL A 465 -18.50 0.24 8.82
CA VAL A 465 -17.72 -0.94 8.39
C VAL A 465 -18.68 -1.96 7.76
N PRO A 466 -18.56 -2.28 6.46
CA PRO A 466 -19.40 -3.28 5.82
C PRO A 466 -19.11 -4.67 6.38
N THR A 467 -20.14 -5.50 6.49
CA THR A 467 -19.98 -6.89 6.97
C THR A 467 -19.76 -7.90 5.83
N GLY A 468 -19.80 -7.45 4.58
CA GLY A 468 -19.81 -8.29 3.39
C GLY A 468 -21.17 -8.95 3.18
N GLU A 469 -21.40 -10.06 3.87
CA GLU A 469 -22.69 -10.75 3.91
C GLU A 469 -23.56 -10.28 5.09
N PRO A 470 -24.89 -10.45 5.04
CA PRO A 470 -25.74 -10.17 6.19
C PRO A 470 -25.32 -10.98 7.43
N LEU A 471 -25.30 -10.34 8.60
CA LEU A 471 -25.00 -11.04 9.85
C LEU A 471 -25.98 -12.19 10.06
N GLU A 472 -25.47 -13.36 10.45
CA GLU A 472 -26.23 -14.60 10.56
C GLU A 472 -27.55 -14.41 11.34
N GLY A 473 -28.67 -14.78 10.71
CA GLY A 473 -30.00 -14.63 11.28
C GLY A 473 -30.58 -13.20 11.26
N THR A 474 -29.95 -12.27 10.55
CA THR A 474 -30.39 -10.87 10.40
C THR A 474 -30.40 -10.43 8.93
N LYS A 475 -30.68 -9.15 8.67
CA LYS A 475 -30.47 -8.49 7.38
C LYS A 475 -29.55 -7.27 7.50
N PHE A 476 -28.79 -7.19 8.58
CA PHE A 476 -27.83 -6.12 8.77
C PHE A 476 -26.58 -6.43 7.98
N THR A 477 -26.10 -5.47 7.20
CA THR A 477 -24.95 -5.62 6.28
C THR A 477 -23.82 -4.63 6.58
N CYS A 478 -23.98 -3.82 7.64
CA CYS A 478 -23.03 -2.77 7.99
C CYS A 478 -23.04 -2.53 9.50
N MET A 479 -21.90 -2.10 10.05
CA MET A 479 -21.72 -1.63 11.41
C MET A 479 -21.49 -0.12 11.41
N LEU A 480 -22.29 0.66 12.12
CA LEU A 480 -22.04 2.08 12.38
C LEU A 480 -21.43 2.27 13.76
N LEU A 481 -20.46 3.18 13.88
CA LEU A 481 -19.89 3.59 15.16
C LEU A 481 -20.52 4.90 15.64
N ILE A 482 -21.04 4.91 16.86
CA ILE A 482 -21.53 6.11 17.55
C ILE A 482 -20.84 6.27 18.91
N GLY A 483 -20.87 7.46 19.49
CA GLY A 483 -20.34 7.70 20.84
C GLY A 483 -21.15 6.91 21.88
N THR A 484 -20.47 6.37 22.88
CA THR A 484 -21.13 5.75 24.03
C THR A 484 -21.32 6.78 25.11
N ASP A 485 -22.52 6.87 25.68
CA ASP A 485 -22.76 7.74 26.82
C ASP A 485 -22.49 7.02 28.15
N ASP A 486 -21.97 7.77 29.12
CA ASP A 486 -21.86 7.33 30.50
C ASP A 486 -23.23 7.37 31.24
N LYS A 487 -23.24 6.95 32.51
CA LYS A 487 -24.44 6.99 33.36
C LYS A 487 -25.00 8.41 33.59
N GLN A 488 -24.24 9.47 33.31
CA GLN A 488 -24.70 10.86 33.38
C GLN A 488 -25.28 11.35 32.05
N GLY A 489 -25.11 10.60 30.96
CA GLY A 489 -25.56 10.98 29.61
C GLY A 489 -24.56 11.87 28.88
N GLU A 490 -23.29 11.88 29.31
CA GLU A 490 -22.18 12.56 28.63
C GLU A 490 -21.31 11.54 27.90
N GLU A 491 -20.46 11.98 26.97
CA GLU A 491 -19.56 11.10 26.23
C GLU A 491 -18.63 10.33 27.18
N ALA A 492 -18.64 9.01 27.08
CA ALA A 492 -17.83 8.14 27.91
C ALA A 492 -16.35 8.23 27.48
N ILE A 493 -15.51 8.73 28.40
CA ILE A 493 -14.07 8.89 28.22
C ILE A 493 -13.36 8.44 29.51
N ALA A 494 -12.58 7.36 29.44
CA ALA A 494 -11.76 6.91 30.57
C ALA A 494 -10.40 7.61 30.55
N LYS A 495 -10.07 8.36 31.61
CA LYS A 495 -8.74 8.97 31.77
C LYS A 495 -7.84 8.03 32.57
N LEU A 496 -6.84 7.47 31.90
CA LEU A 496 -5.92 6.50 32.50
C LEU A 496 -4.77 7.21 33.24
N PRO A 497 -4.10 6.53 34.20
CA PRO A 497 -3.02 7.12 35.01
C PRO A 497 -1.82 7.65 34.20
N THR A 498 -1.61 7.10 33.01
CA THR A 498 -0.57 7.49 32.05
C THR A 498 -0.91 8.76 31.26
N GLY A 499 -2.15 9.25 31.37
CA GLY A 499 -2.65 10.41 30.62
C GLY A 499 -3.40 10.04 29.33
N LYS A 500 -3.48 8.76 28.96
CA LYS A 500 -4.32 8.30 27.85
C LYS A 500 -5.79 8.61 28.13
N GLU A 501 -6.51 9.15 27.15
CA GLU A 501 -7.96 9.31 27.18
C GLU A 501 -8.57 8.25 26.27
N VAL A 502 -9.29 7.27 26.82
CA VAL A 502 -9.87 6.16 26.03
C VAL A 502 -11.34 6.46 25.77
N ASN A 503 -11.69 6.64 24.50
CA ASN A 503 -13.06 6.88 24.06
C ASN A 503 -13.83 5.57 23.91
N PHE A 504 -15.15 5.58 24.09
CA PHE A 504 -15.98 4.39 23.92
C PHE A 504 -16.93 4.56 22.74
N TYR A 505 -16.87 3.65 21.76
CA TYR A 505 -17.75 3.67 20.59
C TYR A 505 -18.72 2.49 20.60
N THR A 506 -20.02 2.79 20.53
CA THR A 506 -21.08 1.77 20.40
C THR A 506 -21.23 1.35 18.95
N ILE A 507 -21.20 0.04 18.71
CA ILE A 507 -21.45 -0.59 17.42
C ILE A 507 -22.96 -0.73 17.22
N VAL A 508 -23.44 -0.23 16.08
CA VAL A 508 -24.85 -0.22 15.69
C VAL A 508 -25.00 -0.95 14.36
N PRO A 509 -25.55 -2.18 14.33
CA PRO A 509 -25.82 -2.88 13.08
C PRO A 509 -26.90 -2.15 12.27
N LEU A 510 -26.60 -1.89 11.00
CA LEU A 510 -27.46 -1.18 10.05
C LEU A 510 -27.93 -2.09 8.92
N TYR A 511 -29.15 -1.81 8.45
CA TYR A 511 -29.57 -2.27 7.14
C TYR A 511 -28.84 -1.47 6.04
N GLU A 512 -28.69 -2.07 4.87
CA GLU A 512 -28.12 -1.42 3.70
C GLU A 512 -28.77 -0.05 3.41
N GLN A 513 -30.10 0.04 3.41
CA GLN A 513 -30.81 1.30 3.14
C GLN A 513 -30.56 2.38 4.19
N GLU A 514 -30.28 2.00 5.44
CA GLU A 514 -29.94 2.94 6.51
C GLU A 514 -28.52 3.47 6.35
N MET A 515 -27.59 2.60 5.94
CA MET A 515 -26.23 2.98 5.57
C MET A 515 -26.26 3.95 4.39
N LEU A 516 -27.00 3.63 3.32
CA LEU A 516 -27.16 4.51 2.15
C LEU A 516 -27.79 5.87 2.53
N TYR A 517 -28.81 5.86 3.40
CA TYR A 517 -29.40 7.11 3.91
C TYR A 517 -28.37 7.96 4.67
N LYS A 518 -27.57 7.32 5.55
CA LYS A 518 -26.49 7.99 6.29
C LYS A 518 -25.42 8.55 5.37
N LEU A 519 -25.06 7.84 4.31
CA LEU A 519 -24.09 8.33 3.34
C LEU A 519 -24.59 9.61 2.65
N GLU A 520 -25.89 9.71 2.34
CA GLU A 520 -26.47 10.88 1.69
C GLU A 520 -26.83 12.04 2.64
N ASN A 521 -27.12 11.77 3.92
CA ASN A 521 -27.67 12.75 4.87
C ASN A 521 -26.88 12.92 6.17
N ASP A 522 -25.77 12.20 6.35
CA ASP A 522 -24.95 12.09 7.56
C ASP A 522 -25.49 11.19 8.71
N SER A 523 -24.62 10.91 9.69
CA SER A 523 -24.93 10.04 10.83
C SER A 523 -25.94 10.68 11.81
N SER A 524 -25.95 12.00 11.94
CA SER A 524 -26.87 12.71 12.83
C SER A 524 -28.30 12.59 12.31
N ALA A 525 -28.49 12.75 11.00
CA ALA A 525 -29.80 12.58 10.37
C ALA A 525 -30.34 11.15 10.52
N LEU A 526 -29.48 10.13 10.43
CA LEU A 526 -29.90 8.74 10.66
C LEU A 526 -30.31 8.53 12.13
N LEU A 527 -29.59 9.09 13.09
CA LEU A 527 -29.93 8.99 14.52
C LEU A 527 -31.23 9.74 14.86
N GLU A 528 -31.51 10.85 14.19
CA GLU A 528 -32.81 11.53 14.30
C GLU A 528 -33.94 10.61 13.80
N LEU A 529 -33.77 9.91 12.68
CA LEU A 529 -34.75 8.91 12.21
C LEU A 529 -34.92 7.76 13.19
N PHE A 530 -33.84 7.29 13.83
CA PHE A 530 -33.91 6.26 14.86
C PHE A 530 -34.81 6.73 16.01
N SER A 531 -34.61 7.96 16.47
CA SER A 531 -35.44 8.59 17.50
C SER A 531 -36.90 8.73 17.08
N GLU A 532 -37.17 9.19 15.85
CA GLU A 532 -38.54 9.31 15.31
C GLU A 532 -39.28 7.97 15.17
N LYS A 533 -38.53 6.87 15.01
CA LYS A 533 -39.07 5.51 14.90
C LYS A 533 -39.01 4.72 16.20
N ASP A 534 -38.80 5.41 17.33
CA ASP A 534 -38.74 4.84 18.67
C ASP A 534 -37.67 3.72 18.79
N ILE A 535 -36.58 3.79 18.02
CA ILE A 535 -35.41 2.93 18.23
C ILE A 535 -34.77 3.36 19.56
N PRO A 536 -34.55 2.43 20.51
CA PRO A 536 -34.01 2.78 21.82
C PRO A 536 -32.66 3.50 21.73
N TYR A 537 -32.44 4.44 22.64
CA TYR A 537 -31.13 5.03 22.87
C TYR A 537 -30.70 4.78 24.34
N PRO A 538 -29.51 4.20 24.59
CA PRO A 538 -28.54 3.74 23.59
C PRO A 538 -29.10 2.57 22.74
N PRO A 539 -28.65 2.40 21.48
CA PRO A 539 -29.15 1.35 20.59
C PRO A 539 -28.90 -0.04 21.16
N VAL A 540 -29.99 -0.79 21.40
CA VAL A 540 -29.93 -2.21 21.76
C VAL A 540 -30.20 -3.03 20.49
N VAL A 541 -29.35 -4.01 20.22
CA VAL A 541 -29.50 -4.89 19.06
C VAL A 541 -30.87 -5.59 19.11
N ASP A 542 -31.70 -5.32 18.13
CA ASP A 542 -32.93 -6.06 17.89
C ASP A 542 -32.93 -6.54 16.44
N VAL A 543 -32.71 -7.84 16.26
CA VAL A 543 -32.64 -8.49 14.94
C VAL A 543 -33.97 -8.43 14.18
N ASN A 544 -35.07 -8.07 14.86
CA ASN A 544 -36.39 -7.92 14.27
C ASN A 544 -36.83 -6.45 14.17
N ARG A 545 -35.98 -5.48 14.50
CA ARG A 545 -36.34 -4.05 14.39
C ARG A 545 -36.68 -3.70 12.95
N PRO A 546 -37.66 -2.81 12.70
CA PRO A 546 -37.92 -2.34 11.35
C PRO A 546 -36.69 -1.61 10.80
N ASN A 547 -36.48 -1.73 9.49
CA ASN A 547 -35.57 -0.87 8.76
C ASN A 547 -36.22 0.52 8.68
N VAL A 548 -35.61 1.53 9.32
CA VAL A 548 -36.19 2.88 9.38
C VAL A 548 -36.17 3.59 8.02
N CYS A 549 -35.33 3.08 7.12
CA CYS A 549 -35.13 3.52 5.75
C CYS A 549 -35.65 2.47 4.74
N GLN A 550 -36.62 1.62 5.10
CA GLN A 550 -37.07 0.51 4.23
C GLN A 550 -37.52 0.97 2.83
N ASP A 551 -38.21 2.12 2.76
CA ASP A 551 -38.68 2.72 1.52
C ASP A 551 -37.66 3.72 0.93
N TYR A 552 -36.50 3.87 1.57
CA TYR A 552 -35.44 4.72 1.07
C TYR A 552 -34.79 4.03 -0.13
N ALA A 553 -34.94 4.67 -1.28
CA ALA A 553 -34.12 4.39 -2.44
C ALA A 553 -33.38 5.70 -2.74
N PRO A 554 -32.04 5.69 -2.75
CA PRO A 554 -31.29 6.90 -3.06
C PRO A 554 -31.73 7.43 -4.42
N MET A 555 -31.82 8.74 -4.61
CA MET A 555 -32.26 9.28 -5.91
C MET A 555 -31.08 9.27 -6.87
N GLN A 556 -31.21 8.51 -7.97
CA GLN A 556 -30.16 8.50 -8.99
C GLN A 556 -30.03 9.90 -9.61
N ASN A 557 -28.85 10.47 -9.55
CA ASN A 557 -28.53 11.74 -10.19
C ASN A 557 -27.21 11.62 -10.97
N THR A 558 -27.30 11.48 -12.29
CA THR A 558 -26.13 11.34 -13.16
C THR A 558 -25.30 12.63 -13.26
N SER A 559 -25.84 13.76 -12.83
CA SER A 559 -25.17 15.08 -12.86
C SER A 559 -24.35 15.37 -11.59
N LEU A 560 -24.19 14.40 -10.68
CA LEU A 560 -23.46 14.64 -9.42
C LEU A 560 -22.01 15.06 -9.63
N LEU A 561 -21.37 14.63 -10.72
CA LEU A 561 -19.99 14.95 -11.03
C LEU A 561 -19.81 16.21 -11.91
N ASP A 562 -20.88 16.82 -12.43
CA ASP A 562 -20.82 17.94 -13.39
C ASP A 562 -20.10 19.20 -12.84
N GLN A 563 -20.06 19.36 -11.52
CA GLN A 563 -19.44 20.50 -10.84
C GLN A 563 -18.18 20.11 -10.06
N VAL A 564 -17.73 18.86 -10.19
CA VAL A 564 -16.50 18.39 -9.55
C VAL A 564 -15.37 18.59 -10.54
N TYR A 565 -14.40 19.41 -10.17
CA TYR A 565 -13.18 19.54 -10.96
C TYR A 565 -12.22 18.44 -10.54
N TRP A 566 -11.62 17.76 -11.52
CA TRP A 566 -10.64 16.72 -11.24
C TRP A 566 -9.63 16.62 -12.40
N ALA A 567 -8.41 16.21 -12.08
CA ALA A 567 -7.39 15.85 -13.06
C ALA A 567 -6.93 14.42 -12.78
N PHE A 568 -6.86 13.59 -13.82
CA PHE A 568 -6.29 12.26 -13.71
C PHE A 568 -4.77 12.34 -13.60
N THR A 569 -4.19 11.55 -12.68
CA THR A 569 -2.75 11.49 -12.40
C THR A 569 -2.33 10.01 -12.34
N GLN A 570 -1.04 9.73 -12.22
CA GLN A 570 -0.53 8.37 -12.01
C GLN A 570 -0.54 7.95 -10.53
N GLU A 571 -1.13 8.75 -9.64
CA GLU A 571 -1.23 8.42 -8.22
C GLU A 571 -2.33 7.39 -7.98
N HIS A 572 -2.02 6.31 -7.26
CA HIS A 572 -3.03 5.32 -6.90
C HIS A 572 -3.59 5.62 -5.51
N PHE A 573 -4.91 5.80 -5.40
CA PHE A 573 -5.56 6.06 -4.13
C PHE A 573 -6.08 4.76 -3.50
N PRO A 574 -5.57 4.32 -2.34
CA PRO A 574 -5.93 3.02 -1.76
C PRO A 574 -7.33 3.01 -1.11
N GLY A 575 -7.97 4.17 -0.94
CA GLY A 575 -9.29 4.23 -0.33
C GLY A 575 -10.07 5.50 -0.65
N LEU A 576 -11.39 5.37 -0.64
CA LEU A 576 -12.34 6.40 -1.04
C LEU A 576 -12.23 7.69 -0.20
N MET A 577 -11.91 7.59 1.09
CA MET A 577 -11.77 8.77 1.96
C MET A 577 -10.47 9.53 1.70
N ILE A 578 -9.37 8.83 1.39
CA ILE A 578 -8.11 9.47 1.00
C ILE A 578 -8.33 10.20 -0.34
N PHE A 579 -9.00 9.54 -1.28
CA PHE A 579 -9.39 10.16 -2.54
C PHE A 579 -10.32 11.38 -2.35
N TRP A 580 -11.25 11.33 -1.39
CA TRP A 580 -12.12 12.46 -1.07
C TRP A 580 -11.34 13.70 -0.62
N GLU A 581 -10.34 13.52 0.23
CA GLU A 581 -9.46 14.61 0.65
C GLU A 581 -8.74 15.21 -0.56
N ALA A 582 -8.16 14.38 -1.43
CA ALA A 582 -7.52 14.85 -2.66
C ALA A 582 -8.49 15.62 -3.58
N VAL A 583 -9.73 15.15 -3.75
CA VAL A 583 -10.77 15.86 -4.52
C VAL A 583 -11.12 17.20 -3.88
N LYS A 584 -11.25 17.27 -2.55
CA LYS A 584 -11.50 18.54 -1.85
C LYS A 584 -10.36 19.52 -2.02
N ASP A 585 -9.13 19.07 -1.85
CA ASP A 585 -7.93 19.89 -1.99
C ASP A 585 -7.83 20.44 -3.41
N TYR A 586 -7.96 19.56 -4.42
CA TYR A 586 -7.95 19.97 -5.81
C TYR A 586 -9.04 21.01 -6.14
N ASN A 587 -10.27 20.82 -5.67
CA ASN A 587 -11.36 21.76 -5.92
C ASN A 587 -11.16 23.09 -5.17
N SER A 588 -10.66 23.04 -3.94
CA SER A 588 -10.28 24.23 -3.16
C SER A 588 -9.20 25.03 -3.90
N ASP A 589 -8.18 24.35 -4.43
CA ASP A 589 -7.09 24.96 -5.21
C ASP A 589 -7.57 25.59 -6.52
N MET A 590 -8.66 25.08 -7.10
CA MET A 590 -9.33 25.66 -8.26
C MET A 590 -10.35 26.75 -7.92
N GLU A 591 -10.42 27.17 -6.66
CA GLU A 591 -11.44 28.09 -6.13
C GLU A 591 -12.88 27.61 -6.42
N ASN A 592 -13.06 26.28 -6.55
CA ASN A 592 -14.36 25.65 -6.80
C ASN A 592 -15.00 25.18 -5.48
N SER A 593 -16.23 25.63 -5.23
CA SER A 593 -16.94 25.30 -3.99
C SER A 593 -17.75 24.01 -4.14
N LEU A 594 -17.38 22.99 -3.36
CA LEU A 594 -18.09 21.71 -3.30
C LEU A 594 -19.27 21.70 -2.30
N ASN A 595 -19.75 22.86 -1.83
CA ASN A 595 -20.79 22.95 -0.78
C ASN A 595 -22.12 22.25 -1.14
N ASN A 596 -22.39 22.04 -2.43
CA ASN A 596 -23.59 21.34 -2.90
C ASN A 596 -23.28 19.96 -3.51
N PHE A 597 -22.01 19.53 -3.49
CA PHE A 597 -21.61 18.22 -3.96
C PHE A 597 -21.87 17.20 -2.85
N ASN A 598 -22.65 16.18 -3.16
CA ASN A 598 -22.81 15.01 -2.30
C ASN A 598 -21.90 13.89 -2.83
N PRO A 599 -20.72 13.66 -2.23
CA PRO A 599 -19.77 12.66 -2.71
C PRO A 599 -20.33 11.23 -2.69
N PHE A 600 -21.26 10.95 -1.79
CA PHE A 600 -21.85 9.61 -1.65
C PHE A 600 -23.24 9.49 -2.28
N GLY A 601 -23.70 10.53 -2.98
CA GLY A 601 -24.96 10.48 -3.71
C GLY A 601 -24.92 9.39 -4.78
N THR A 602 -26.02 8.65 -4.95
CA THR A 602 -26.08 7.59 -5.96
C THR A 602 -26.10 8.17 -7.37
N ILE A 603 -25.06 7.86 -8.16
CA ILE A 603 -24.95 8.28 -9.56
C ILE A 603 -25.55 7.26 -10.53
N PHE A 604 -25.44 5.95 -10.21
CA PHE A 604 -26.05 4.85 -10.97
C PHE A 604 -26.61 3.76 -10.04
N LYS A 605 -27.85 3.32 -10.26
CA LYS A 605 -28.50 2.22 -9.53
C LYS A 605 -28.25 0.85 -10.15
N THR A 606 -26.98 0.51 -10.30
CA THR A 606 -26.53 -0.76 -10.85
C THR A 606 -25.20 -1.12 -10.21
N PRO A 607 -24.92 -2.42 -9.99
CA PRO A 607 -23.64 -2.86 -9.46
C PRO A 607 -22.51 -2.79 -10.48
N LYS A 608 -22.83 -2.57 -11.77
CA LYS A 608 -21.86 -2.57 -12.87
C LYS A 608 -22.04 -1.33 -13.75
N VAL A 609 -20.91 -0.77 -14.20
CA VAL A 609 -20.80 0.30 -15.20
C VAL A 609 -19.71 -0.09 -16.20
N LYS A 610 -19.89 0.24 -17.48
CA LYS A 610 -18.80 0.22 -18.47
C LYS A 610 -18.31 1.62 -18.72
N ILE A 611 -17.00 1.83 -18.70
CA ILE A 611 -16.39 3.09 -19.11
C ILE A 611 -15.60 2.90 -20.41
N MET A 612 -15.60 3.93 -21.24
CA MET A 612 -14.84 4.06 -22.47
C MET A 612 -13.99 5.31 -22.35
N TYR A 613 -12.70 5.21 -22.64
CA TYR A 613 -11.79 6.35 -22.56
C TYR A 613 -10.67 6.23 -23.58
N GLU A 614 -10.08 7.37 -23.95
CA GLU A 614 -8.95 7.42 -24.87
C GLU A 614 -7.63 7.51 -24.09
N ALA A 615 -6.65 6.70 -24.47
CA ALA A 615 -5.30 6.71 -23.90
C ALA A 615 -4.27 6.28 -24.96
N TRP A 616 -3.02 6.61 -24.72
CA TRP A 616 -1.86 6.13 -25.47
C TRP A 616 -1.30 4.89 -24.79
N ILE A 617 -1.08 3.83 -25.57
CA ILE A 617 -0.49 2.57 -25.10
C ILE A 617 0.60 2.09 -26.05
N LYS A 618 1.62 1.41 -25.56
CA LYS A 618 2.63 0.72 -26.37
C LYS A 618 2.19 -0.71 -26.71
N SER A 619 1.48 -1.37 -25.78
CA SER A 619 1.07 -2.76 -25.93
C SER A 619 -0.20 -3.10 -25.14
N LYS A 620 -0.75 -4.31 -25.32
CA LYS A 620 -1.89 -4.81 -24.51
C LYS A 620 -1.53 -5.01 -23.04
N ARG A 621 -0.23 -5.05 -22.67
CA ARG A 621 0.23 -5.25 -21.28
C ARG A 621 -0.10 -4.08 -20.37
N GLU A 622 -0.39 -2.91 -20.92
CA GLU A 622 -0.83 -1.73 -20.17
C GLU A 622 -2.33 -1.78 -19.84
N LEU A 623 -3.07 -2.75 -20.39
CA LEU A 623 -4.48 -2.98 -20.05
C LEU A 623 -4.58 -3.78 -18.76
N HIS A 624 -5.50 -3.41 -17.87
CA HIS A 624 -5.89 -4.30 -16.78
C HIS A 624 -6.67 -5.51 -17.31
N ASP A 625 -6.77 -6.58 -16.53
CA ASP A 625 -7.50 -7.80 -16.93
C ASP A 625 -8.99 -7.56 -17.21
N PHE A 626 -9.55 -6.50 -16.63
CA PHE A 626 -10.93 -6.06 -16.83
C PHE A 626 -11.08 -5.04 -17.98
N GLU A 627 -10.04 -4.85 -18.79
CA GLU A 627 -10.00 -3.91 -19.92
C GLU A 627 -9.83 -4.60 -21.26
N ILE A 628 -10.46 -4.03 -22.28
CA ILE A 628 -10.34 -4.48 -23.67
C ILE A 628 -10.17 -3.28 -24.61
N LEU A 629 -9.53 -3.51 -25.76
CA LEU A 629 -9.50 -2.52 -26.84
C LEU A 629 -10.82 -2.53 -27.60
N ALA A 630 -11.41 -1.36 -27.83
CA ALA A 630 -12.58 -1.23 -28.71
C ALA A 630 -12.24 -1.69 -30.15
N ASN A 631 -10.97 -1.60 -30.55
CA ASN A 631 -10.44 -2.19 -31.78
C ASN A 631 -9.29 -3.16 -31.46
N GLU A 632 -9.58 -4.47 -31.47
CA GLU A 632 -8.61 -5.52 -31.13
C GLU A 632 -7.37 -5.56 -32.04
N HIS A 633 -7.48 -5.03 -33.26
CA HIS A 633 -6.41 -5.01 -34.28
C HIS A 633 -5.59 -3.70 -34.25
N LEU A 634 -5.80 -2.81 -33.29
CA LEU A 634 -5.10 -1.52 -33.21
C LEU A 634 -3.58 -1.68 -33.27
N LEU A 635 -3.05 -2.63 -32.52
CA LEU A 635 -1.60 -2.87 -32.39
C LEU A 635 -0.97 -3.62 -33.58
N GLU A 636 -1.77 -4.03 -34.56
CA GLU A 636 -1.25 -4.54 -35.85
C GLU A 636 -0.87 -3.40 -36.81
N GLY A 637 -1.24 -2.15 -36.46
CA GLY A 637 -0.94 -0.94 -37.23
C GLY A 637 0.48 -0.41 -37.02
N GLU A 638 0.76 0.77 -37.59
CA GLU A 638 2.00 1.51 -37.30
C GLU A 638 1.79 2.44 -36.10
N PRO A 639 2.64 2.37 -35.06
CA PRO A 639 2.59 3.31 -33.94
C PRO A 639 3.08 4.69 -34.35
N ASP A 640 2.95 5.66 -33.44
CA ASP A 640 3.52 6.99 -33.60
C ASP A 640 5.06 7.01 -33.51
N ALA A 641 5.66 8.20 -33.54
CA ALA A 641 7.11 8.38 -33.50
C ALA A 641 7.77 7.90 -32.19
N ASN A 642 7.00 7.78 -31.11
CA ASN A 642 7.43 7.32 -29.79
C ASN A 642 7.07 5.85 -29.53
N GLY A 643 6.45 5.17 -30.51
CA GLY A 643 6.02 3.78 -30.37
C GLY A 643 4.66 3.61 -29.68
N LEU A 644 3.85 4.67 -29.60
CA LEU A 644 2.54 4.68 -28.94
C LEU A 644 1.39 4.55 -29.95
N TYR A 645 0.30 3.93 -29.50
CA TYR A 645 -0.97 3.81 -30.21
C TYR A 645 -2.05 4.57 -29.44
N GLN A 646 -2.77 5.45 -30.12
CA GLN A 646 -3.98 6.06 -29.55
C GLN A 646 -5.10 5.00 -29.52
N ALA A 647 -5.42 4.53 -28.33
CA ALA A 647 -6.39 3.49 -28.07
C ALA A 647 -7.67 4.05 -27.49
N LEU A 648 -8.80 3.50 -27.95
CA LEU A 648 -10.08 3.58 -27.25
C LEU A 648 -10.22 2.30 -26.43
N ILE A 649 -10.17 2.43 -25.11
CA ILE A 649 -10.18 1.33 -24.14
C ILE A 649 -11.57 1.25 -23.50
N VAL A 650 -12.06 0.04 -23.29
CA VAL A 650 -13.32 -0.24 -22.59
C VAL A 650 -13.00 -1.01 -21.30
N SER A 651 -13.54 -0.56 -20.18
CA SER A 651 -13.32 -1.14 -18.86
C SER A 651 -14.65 -1.44 -18.16
N GLU A 652 -14.75 -2.61 -17.50
CA GLU A 652 -15.89 -2.96 -16.66
C GLU A 652 -15.58 -2.66 -15.19
N LEU A 653 -16.36 -1.76 -14.59
CA LEU A 653 -16.25 -1.37 -13.18
C LEU A 653 -17.42 -1.95 -12.38
N PHE A 654 -17.13 -2.31 -11.12
CA PHE A 654 -18.10 -2.85 -10.17
C PHE A 654 -18.16 -1.98 -8.91
N SER A 655 -19.37 -1.78 -8.36
CA SER A 655 -19.53 -1.04 -7.11
C SER A 655 -19.10 -1.90 -5.91
N GLY A 656 -18.51 -1.26 -4.91
CA GLY A 656 -18.04 -1.91 -3.69
C GLY A 656 -19.18 -2.46 -2.82
N ASP A 657 -20.38 -1.89 -2.92
CA ASP A 657 -21.58 -2.36 -2.23
C ASP A 657 -22.30 -3.49 -2.98
N GLY A 658 -21.91 -3.80 -4.22
CA GLY A 658 -22.58 -4.78 -5.08
C GLY A 658 -24.02 -4.41 -5.48
N ALA A 659 -24.41 -3.13 -5.36
CA ALA A 659 -25.76 -2.65 -5.63
C ALA A 659 -25.81 -1.35 -6.45
N SER A 660 -25.01 -0.35 -6.12
CA SER A 660 -25.07 0.99 -6.73
C SER A 660 -23.74 1.74 -6.67
N PHE A 661 -23.50 2.64 -7.63
CA PHE A 661 -22.33 3.52 -7.59
C PHE A 661 -22.65 4.83 -6.86
N GLY A 662 -21.80 5.18 -5.89
CA GLY A 662 -21.67 6.54 -5.39
C GLY A 662 -20.92 7.44 -6.40
N ALA A 663 -21.18 8.74 -6.39
CA ALA A 663 -20.52 9.68 -7.31
C ALA A 663 -18.99 9.71 -7.12
N LEU A 664 -18.53 9.86 -5.89
CA LEU A 664 -17.11 9.85 -5.56
C LEU A 664 -16.47 8.48 -5.81
N GLU A 665 -17.19 7.40 -5.52
CA GLU A 665 -16.73 6.03 -5.77
C GLU A 665 -16.49 5.79 -7.26
N LEU A 666 -17.44 6.21 -8.12
CA LEU A 666 -17.25 6.09 -9.56
C LEU A 666 -16.05 6.90 -10.03
N LEU A 667 -15.89 8.15 -9.56
CA LEU A 667 -14.74 8.99 -9.93
C LEU A 667 -13.42 8.37 -9.44
N TRP A 668 -13.39 7.78 -8.25
CA TRP A 668 -12.25 7.08 -7.68
C TRP A 668 -11.85 5.85 -8.51
N LEU A 669 -12.82 5.01 -8.87
CA LEU A 669 -12.60 3.83 -9.70
C LEU A 669 -12.11 4.20 -11.10
N ILE A 670 -12.69 5.25 -11.72
CA ILE A 670 -12.20 5.79 -12.99
C ILE A 670 -10.75 6.25 -12.81
N HIS A 671 -10.44 7.04 -11.78
CA HIS A 671 -9.09 7.54 -11.58
C HIS A 671 -8.06 6.42 -11.45
N ASN A 672 -8.29 5.45 -10.55
CA ASN A 672 -7.36 4.34 -10.35
C ASN A 672 -7.24 3.45 -11.60
N THR A 673 -8.29 3.32 -12.40
CA THR A 673 -8.24 2.60 -13.70
C THR A 673 -7.37 3.31 -14.72
N LEU A 674 -7.38 4.64 -14.72
CA LEU A 674 -6.59 5.47 -15.63
C LEU A 674 -5.17 5.76 -15.09
N ALA A 675 -4.87 5.41 -13.84
CA ALA A 675 -3.63 5.78 -13.15
C ALA A 675 -2.36 5.08 -13.69
N ASN A 676 -2.48 4.09 -14.58
CA ASN A 676 -1.35 3.50 -15.31
C ASN A 676 -1.39 3.83 -16.81
N LYS A 677 -2.25 4.75 -17.25
CA LYS A 677 -2.47 5.09 -18.66
C LYS A 677 -1.87 6.45 -18.99
N ASP A 678 -1.29 6.56 -20.18
CA ASP A 678 -0.88 7.84 -20.75
C ASP A 678 -2.09 8.51 -21.42
N LEU A 679 -2.64 9.57 -20.83
CA LEU A 679 -3.77 10.32 -21.40
C LEU A 679 -3.32 11.48 -22.30
N GLY A 680 -2.02 11.67 -22.50
CA GLY A 680 -1.43 12.86 -23.13
C GLY A 680 -1.96 14.14 -22.47
N ASP A 681 -2.20 15.19 -23.27
CA ASP A 681 -2.73 16.47 -22.78
C ASP A 681 -4.17 16.36 -22.20
N HIS A 682 -4.90 15.25 -22.41
CA HIS A 682 -6.31 15.11 -22.05
C HIS A 682 -6.50 14.51 -20.64
N ILE A 683 -6.18 15.26 -19.58
CA ILE A 683 -6.25 14.76 -18.19
C ILE A 683 -7.38 15.37 -17.36
N PHE A 684 -7.97 16.48 -17.78
CA PHE A 684 -9.00 17.15 -16.99
C PHE A 684 -10.34 16.45 -17.17
N PHE A 685 -10.92 15.96 -16.09
CA PHE A 685 -12.25 15.36 -16.15
C PHE A 685 -13.30 16.42 -16.48
N GLU A 686 -13.94 16.29 -17.64
CA GLU A 686 -15.01 17.18 -18.13
C GLU A 686 -16.40 16.54 -18.02
N GLY A 687 -16.50 15.43 -17.26
CA GLY A 687 -17.72 14.65 -17.11
C GLY A 687 -17.68 13.37 -17.94
N PHE A 688 -18.87 12.81 -18.20
CA PHE A 688 -19.02 11.64 -19.05
C PHE A 688 -20.32 11.75 -19.85
N ASP A 689 -20.34 11.13 -21.03
CA ASP A 689 -21.53 10.94 -21.84
C ASP A 689 -22.06 9.50 -21.69
N ILE A 690 -23.38 9.34 -21.61
CA ILE A 690 -24.00 8.00 -21.62
C ILE A 690 -24.23 7.60 -23.07
N GLU A 691 -23.36 6.75 -23.61
CA GLU A 691 -23.43 6.23 -24.98
C GLU A 691 -24.58 5.24 -25.16
N GLY A 692 -24.94 4.52 -24.10
CA GLY A 692 -26.05 3.57 -24.13
C GLY A 692 -26.14 2.72 -22.87
N TYR A 693 -26.92 1.65 -22.99
CA TYR A 693 -27.08 0.62 -21.97
C TYR A 693 -26.97 -0.75 -22.62
N GLU A 694 -26.28 -1.67 -21.95
CA GLU A 694 -26.24 -3.10 -22.27
C GLU A 694 -27.61 -3.76 -22.03
N GLU A 695 -27.79 -4.99 -22.52
CA GLU A 695 -29.05 -5.74 -22.35
C GLU A 695 -29.41 -6.00 -20.88
N ASP A 696 -28.41 -6.09 -20.00
CA ASP A 696 -28.58 -6.27 -18.55
C ASP A 696 -28.86 -4.96 -17.79
N GLY A 697 -28.88 -3.82 -18.49
CA GLY A 697 -29.10 -2.50 -17.91
C GLY A 697 -27.83 -1.77 -17.46
N THR A 698 -26.64 -2.33 -17.71
CA THR A 698 -25.35 -1.68 -17.44
C THR A 698 -25.18 -0.45 -18.33
N PRO A 699 -24.97 0.77 -17.79
CA PRO A 699 -24.67 1.95 -18.59
C PRO A 699 -23.27 1.86 -19.19
N VAL A 700 -23.12 2.36 -20.41
CA VAL A 700 -21.85 2.55 -21.09
C VAL A 700 -21.54 4.04 -21.13
N LEU A 701 -20.46 4.44 -20.48
CA LEU A 701 -20.05 5.83 -20.30
C LEU A 701 -18.83 6.13 -21.16
N PHE A 702 -18.84 7.22 -21.90
CA PHE A 702 -17.63 7.78 -22.50
C PHE A 702 -17.07 8.86 -21.57
N ILE A 703 -15.84 8.67 -21.08
CA ILE A 703 -15.19 9.62 -20.18
C ILE A 703 -14.63 10.77 -20.99
N ASN A 704 -15.09 11.98 -20.69
CA ASN A 704 -14.68 13.18 -21.40
C ASN A 704 -13.47 13.80 -20.70
N CYS A 705 -12.35 13.91 -21.42
CA CYS A 705 -11.13 14.51 -20.91
C CYS A 705 -10.71 15.75 -21.73
N GLY A 706 -10.51 16.87 -21.04
CA GLY A 706 -10.05 18.15 -21.59
C GLY A 706 -8.54 18.36 -21.47
N SER A 707 -8.02 19.32 -22.24
CA SER A 707 -6.59 19.72 -22.29
C SER A 707 -6.27 21.07 -21.66
#